data_AF-A0A840IP28-F1
#
_entry.id   AF-A0A840IP28-F1
#
_cell.length_a   1.000
_cell.length_b   1.000
_cell.length_c   1.000
_cell.angle_alpha   90.00
_cell.angle_beta   90.00
_cell.angle_gamma   90.00
#
_symmetry.space_group_name_H-M   'P 1'
#
loop_
_entity.id
_entity.type
_entity.pdbx_description
1 polymer ?
#
loop_
_entity_poly.entity_id
_entity_poly.type
_entity_poly.pdbx_seq_one_letter_code
_entity_poly.pdbx_strand_id
1 'polypeptide(L)'
;MTDVSALADEFVGGMFDFEPLFAAVSGVRPDAPGLGDPSAAGEAAQREWLTGMHERVCAVDPAGLGAADRVTREVLLSSVGEWLDRIDSRVAEFTVSDLFIAPAGGLLTMLPMISVTAGASAEAHLGRLAAIPEYLRAFAQRHREGIEAGLLPIERLVRGAIAHLDRYLADPDSDPLRRQPAPDEEFARRREELLREVVRPGFGEYRDALEAEVLPHGRPDERAGVSWLPGGDEIYARLVRVHTTSARTPQELHDTGLAVIEGQAEQYRALGERVFGTRELPEIFERLRTDPKLRWTSAEELLETARAAITRAEEEAPNWFGQIPRHPWTVEAVPEDAAPGAPPAYYLRPATDGSRPGTYFANTHQATERFRHTAEATAFHEAIPGHHFQLSAALDLTELPLLRRINDFTAYAEGWGLYAERLADEMGLYSGDVSRLGMLTLESMRAGRLVVDTGMHSLGWSRQQAVDYLVEHTPMARVEIEAEVDRYLGYPGQALAYLVGRLEIQRIRAAAEGRLGSRFDIRGFHDTVLSAGSLPLSVLDTVVAEWVAGHGDTVNGLADELLELDFERNPLERTVWGLPGEHSELPDPSLAAAERYRAAYGALARRAEAIDPAGLDGEEVLTREVILAYSRGVLDTLDSRLAGFAVSDGFSSPALLLLFTLPQLVPDDEQKARGYLSRLAAAGGYLDAVIESQRAAAADGFVPPEFLVRIGIRYVERYLGAEREDPLRITPEVDVAGFAAERDRLLAEVVRPAYRRYRDFLAEEVLPVAKPDTEPGIGLLPGGAEKYQGLIRAETTTDRTAQDLHDTGLAMIEAQSGEYRSLGERVFGTRELPEIFDRLRTDPALRWRDGEELIQAARAAVDRAEAMAPQWFLRTPAARCVVAPVPESDAASGTIAYYLPSTLDGSRPGTYYANTHEASSRPRQASEAIAFHEAVPGHHFQISFAQQLTDLPLLRRIVLFNAYAEGWGLYAERLADEMGLYSGDVARLGMLMQESMRAGRLVVDTGMHALGWSRQQAVDYLVEHTPMVRLEIEAEIDRYAANPGQALGYMVGRLEIERVRGEAERALGDRFDLREFHDVVLSHGALPLSAVDTLVGKWVAARQEASAG
;
A
#
# COMPACT_ATOMS: atom_id res chain seq x y z
N MET A 1 -11.90 9.87 36.50
CA MET A 1 -13.10 9.11 36.12
C MET A 1 -14.04 10.08 35.41
N THR A 2 -14.28 9.86 34.13
CA THR A 2 -15.14 10.70 33.28
C THR A 2 -16.60 10.27 33.45
N ASP A 3 -17.54 11.10 32.97
CA ASP A 3 -18.98 10.77 33.01
C ASP A 3 -19.28 9.47 32.24
N VAL A 4 -18.59 9.26 31.12
CA VAL A 4 -18.68 8.02 30.31
C VAL A 4 -18.14 6.81 31.06
N SER A 5 -16.98 6.93 31.74
CA SER A 5 -16.44 5.82 32.54
C SER A 5 -17.39 5.41 33.66
N ALA A 6 -18.02 6.39 34.33
CA ALA A 6 -19.01 6.12 35.37
C ALA A 6 -20.26 5.41 34.81
N LEU A 7 -20.75 5.82 33.64
CA LEU A 7 -21.85 5.14 32.95
C LEU A 7 -21.48 3.71 32.53
N ALA A 8 -20.25 3.48 32.07
CA ALA A 8 -19.77 2.14 31.73
C ALA A 8 -19.69 1.22 32.96
N ASP A 9 -19.22 1.73 34.10
CA ASP A 9 -19.19 0.98 35.36
C ASP A 9 -20.60 0.71 35.91
N GLU A 10 -21.51 1.69 35.80
CA GLU A 10 -22.93 1.52 36.14
C GLU A 10 -23.58 0.46 35.25
N PHE A 11 -23.30 0.49 33.95
CA PHE A 11 -23.81 -0.50 33.00
C PHE A 11 -23.35 -1.92 33.36
N VAL A 12 -22.05 -2.11 33.59
CA VAL A 12 -21.50 -3.42 34.00
C VAL A 12 -22.09 -3.86 35.34
N GLY A 13 -22.24 -2.93 36.29
CA GLY A 13 -22.87 -3.21 37.58
C GLY A 13 -24.31 -3.71 37.43
N GLY A 14 -25.13 -2.99 36.66
CA GLY A 14 -26.51 -3.40 36.39
C GLY A 14 -26.60 -4.71 35.62
N MET A 15 -25.71 -4.94 34.65
CA MET A 15 -25.63 -6.22 33.94
C MET A 15 -25.34 -7.39 34.88
N PHE A 16 -24.45 -7.22 35.85
CA PHE A 16 -24.20 -8.24 36.88
C PHE A 16 -25.37 -8.43 37.84
N ASP A 17 -26.20 -7.42 38.05
CA ASP A 17 -27.39 -7.54 38.89
C ASP A 17 -28.52 -8.29 38.15
N PHE A 18 -28.66 -8.09 36.82
CA PHE A 18 -29.59 -8.86 35.97
C PHE A 18 -29.11 -10.28 35.68
N GLU A 19 -27.80 -10.45 35.46
CA GLU A 19 -27.15 -11.73 35.10
C GLU A 19 -26.08 -12.12 36.15
N PRO A 20 -26.48 -12.42 37.40
CA PRO A 20 -25.54 -12.70 38.50
C PRO A 20 -24.69 -13.95 38.26
N LEU A 21 -25.19 -14.88 37.45
CA LEU A 21 -24.45 -16.09 37.08
C LEU A 21 -23.23 -15.74 36.21
N PHE A 22 -23.37 -14.84 35.23
CA PHE A 22 -22.28 -14.40 34.38
C PHE A 22 -21.19 -13.66 35.17
N ALA A 23 -21.59 -12.82 36.12
CA ALA A 23 -20.68 -12.11 37.02
C ALA A 23 -19.81 -13.07 37.86
N ALA A 24 -20.41 -14.18 38.30
CA ALA A 24 -19.75 -15.21 39.08
C ALA A 24 -18.79 -16.07 38.23
N VAL A 25 -19.23 -16.48 37.03
CA VAL A 25 -18.40 -17.25 36.08
C VAL A 25 -17.19 -16.45 35.61
N SER A 26 -17.37 -15.15 35.39
CA SER A 26 -16.28 -14.25 34.99
C SER A 26 -15.27 -13.99 36.12
N GLY A 27 -15.56 -14.41 37.36
CA GLY A 27 -14.72 -14.21 38.53
C GLY A 27 -14.74 -12.77 39.09
N VAL A 28 -15.61 -11.90 38.57
CA VAL A 28 -15.68 -10.49 38.97
C VAL A 28 -16.48 -10.30 40.26
N ARG A 29 -17.61 -11.00 40.40
CA ARG A 29 -18.44 -11.05 41.62
C ARG A 29 -18.79 -12.51 41.97
N PRO A 30 -17.81 -13.35 42.38
CA PRO A 30 -18.04 -14.78 42.62
C PRO A 30 -19.05 -15.05 43.75
N ASP A 31 -19.28 -14.09 44.63
CA ASP A 31 -20.22 -14.12 45.75
C ASP A 31 -21.61 -13.52 45.41
N ALA A 32 -21.87 -13.09 44.16
CA ALA A 32 -23.18 -12.56 43.76
C ALA A 32 -24.29 -13.62 43.87
N PRO A 33 -25.33 -13.46 44.71
CA PRO A 33 -26.34 -14.49 44.92
C PRO A 33 -27.34 -14.60 43.75
N GLY A 34 -27.91 -15.80 43.55
CA GLY A 34 -29.06 -16.02 42.64
C GLY A 34 -28.73 -16.30 41.16
N LEU A 35 -29.76 -16.51 40.34
CA LEU A 35 -29.70 -16.97 38.94
C LEU A 35 -30.31 -15.99 37.91
N GLY A 36 -30.67 -14.77 38.30
CA GLY A 36 -31.42 -13.83 37.45
C GLY A 36 -32.93 -14.09 37.46
N ASP A 37 -33.72 -13.11 36.99
CA ASP A 37 -35.19 -13.21 36.87
C ASP A 37 -35.60 -13.26 35.39
N PRO A 38 -35.83 -14.47 34.83
CA PRO A 38 -36.19 -14.62 33.42
C PRO A 38 -37.70 -14.42 33.17
N SER A 39 -38.48 -13.98 34.16
CA SER A 39 -39.90 -13.71 33.96
C SER A 39 -40.12 -12.53 33.03
N ALA A 40 -41.31 -12.43 32.42
CA ALA A 40 -41.66 -11.30 31.57
C ALA A 40 -41.59 -9.95 32.32
N ALA A 41 -41.80 -9.95 33.64
CA ALA A 41 -41.67 -8.76 34.48
C ALA A 41 -40.19 -8.38 34.70
N GLY A 42 -39.33 -9.37 34.94
CA GLY A 42 -37.87 -9.17 35.06
C GLY A 42 -37.27 -8.61 33.76
N GLU A 43 -37.61 -9.22 32.63
CA GLU A 43 -37.17 -8.78 31.30
C GLU A 43 -37.67 -7.36 30.96
N ALA A 44 -38.93 -7.03 31.31
CA ALA A 44 -39.47 -5.68 31.13
C ALA A 44 -38.73 -4.63 31.99
N ALA A 45 -38.40 -4.95 33.24
CA ALA A 45 -37.62 -4.08 34.11
C ALA A 45 -36.19 -3.86 33.58
N GLN A 46 -35.56 -4.94 33.08
CA GLN A 46 -34.25 -4.85 32.43
C GLN A 46 -34.30 -3.96 31.18
N ARG A 47 -35.32 -4.14 30.33
CA ARG A 47 -35.53 -3.33 29.13
C ARG A 47 -35.74 -1.85 29.45
N GLU A 48 -36.54 -1.53 30.48
CA GLU A 48 -36.76 -0.15 30.93
C GLU A 48 -35.45 0.49 31.41
N TRP A 49 -34.67 -0.23 32.22
CA TRP A 49 -33.37 0.25 32.70
C TRP A 49 -32.38 0.46 31.56
N LEU A 50 -32.29 -0.48 30.61
CA LEU A 50 -31.44 -0.38 29.42
C LEU A 50 -31.85 0.80 28.53
N THR A 51 -33.15 1.05 28.37
CA THR A 51 -33.65 2.21 27.62
C THR A 51 -33.21 3.52 28.29
N GLY A 52 -33.36 3.63 29.61
CA GLY A 52 -32.88 4.78 30.37
C GLY A 52 -31.37 4.95 30.31
N MET A 53 -30.61 3.85 30.33
CA MET A 53 -29.15 3.86 30.12
C MET A 53 -28.81 4.38 28.73
N HIS A 54 -29.46 3.88 27.68
CA HIS A 54 -29.26 4.32 26.30
C HIS A 54 -29.48 5.84 26.15
N GLU A 55 -30.60 6.36 26.67
CA GLU A 55 -30.91 7.79 26.63
C GLU A 55 -29.83 8.65 27.31
N ARG A 56 -29.33 8.21 28.47
CA ARG A 56 -28.26 8.90 29.20
C ARG A 56 -26.94 8.90 28.44
N VAL A 57 -26.57 7.78 27.83
CA VAL A 57 -25.33 7.67 27.04
C VAL A 57 -25.43 8.51 25.77
N CYS A 58 -26.58 8.54 25.10
CA CYS A 58 -26.84 9.42 23.96
C CYS A 58 -26.74 10.90 24.34
N ALA A 59 -27.16 11.29 25.54
CA ALA A 59 -27.12 12.67 26.03
C ALA A 59 -25.69 13.18 26.31
N VAL A 60 -24.69 12.30 26.40
CA VAL A 60 -23.28 12.71 26.52
C VAL A 60 -22.80 13.25 25.16
N ASP A 61 -22.37 14.51 25.13
CA ASP A 61 -21.83 15.18 23.96
C ASP A 61 -20.44 14.60 23.58
N PRO A 62 -20.29 13.98 22.39
CA PRO A 62 -19.02 13.40 21.97
C PRO A 62 -17.93 14.44 21.68
N ALA A 63 -18.28 15.71 21.40
CA ALA A 63 -17.30 16.73 21.01
C ALA A 63 -16.35 17.13 22.15
N GLY A 64 -16.77 16.97 23.41
CA GLY A 64 -15.97 17.26 24.60
C GLY A 64 -15.16 16.09 25.14
N LEU A 65 -15.27 14.90 24.54
CA LEU A 65 -14.65 13.68 25.04
C LEU A 65 -13.24 13.45 24.46
N GLY A 66 -12.33 12.95 25.29
CA GLY A 66 -11.05 12.40 24.83
C GLY A 66 -11.25 11.15 23.98
N ALA A 67 -10.25 10.76 23.18
CA ALA A 67 -10.35 9.63 22.25
C ALA A 67 -10.81 8.32 22.92
N ALA A 68 -10.21 7.95 24.06
CA ALA A 68 -10.60 6.75 24.80
C ALA A 68 -12.05 6.80 25.32
N ASP A 69 -12.54 7.97 25.75
CA ASP A 69 -13.93 8.13 26.21
C ASP A 69 -14.93 8.08 25.06
N ARG A 70 -14.60 8.64 23.88
CA ARG A 70 -15.45 8.51 22.68
C ARG A 70 -15.62 7.05 22.31
N VAL A 71 -14.52 6.32 22.27
CA VAL A 71 -14.47 4.90 21.95
C VAL A 71 -15.22 4.07 23.01
N THR A 72 -15.13 4.44 24.28
CA THR A 72 -15.93 3.82 25.37
C THR A 72 -17.44 4.10 25.21
N ARG A 73 -17.82 5.33 24.86
CA ARG A 73 -19.22 5.71 24.61
C ARG A 73 -19.84 4.88 23.49
N GLU A 74 -19.13 4.71 22.37
CA GLU A 74 -19.64 3.91 21.25
C GLU A 74 -19.75 2.41 21.57
N VAL A 75 -18.82 1.87 22.37
CA VAL A 75 -18.96 0.51 22.91
C VAL A 75 -20.20 0.40 23.78
N LEU A 76 -20.41 1.36 24.68
CA LEU A 76 -21.55 1.34 25.58
C LEU A 76 -22.89 1.44 24.82
N LEU A 77 -22.99 2.29 23.80
CA LEU A 77 -24.17 2.36 22.93
C LEU A 77 -24.43 1.03 22.22
N SER A 78 -23.37 0.42 21.68
CA SER A 78 -23.46 -0.86 20.99
C SER A 78 -23.86 -1.99 21.93
N SER A 79 -23.27 -2.07 23.13
CA SER A 79 -23.62 -3.04 24.15
C SER A 79 -25.07 -2.89 24.62
N VAL A 80 -25.52 -1.67 24.93
CA VAL A 80 -26.91 -1.43 25.34
C VAL A 80 -27.88 -1.79 24.21
N GLY A 81 -27.56 -1.42 22.97
CA GLY A 81 -28.34 -1.78 21.78
C GLY A 81 -28.43 -3.30 21.58
N GLU A 82 -27.33 -4.03 21.76
CA GLU A 82 -27.29 -5.50 21.68
C GLU A 82 -28.26 -6.14 22.70
N TRP A 83 -28.23 -5.68 23.95
CA TRP A 83 -29.11 -6.20 25.00
C TRP A 83 -30.59 -5.89 24.72
N LEU A 84 -30.89 -4.69 24.22
CA LEU A 84 -32.24 -4.33 23.79
C LEU A 84 -32.70 -5.20 22.61
N ASP A 85 -31.87 -5.38 21.59
CA ASP A 85 -32.19 -6.23 20.42
C ASP A 85 -32.36 -7.71 20.84
N ARG A 86 -31.60 -8.21 21.82
CA ARG A 86 -31.75 -9.57 22.36
C ARG A 86 -33.09 -9.75 23.08
N ILE A 87 -33.48 -8.80 23.93
CA ILE A 87 -34.80 -8.78 24.61
C ILE A 87 -35.93 -8.69 23.56
N ASP A 88 -35.84 -7.74 22.64
CA ASP A 88 -36.87 -7.49 21.62
C ASP A 88 -36.96 -8.64 20.59
N SER A 89 -35.96 -9.53 20.54
CA SER A 89 -35.99 -10.77 19.75
C SER A 89 -36.77 -11.91 20.42
N ARG A 90 -37.15 -11.76 21.71
CA ARG A 90 -38.00 -12.71 22.44
C ARG A 90 -37.50 -14.16 22.40
N VAL A 91 -36.17 -14.31 22.49
CA VAL A 91 -35.52 -15.64 22.41
C VAL A 91 -35.80 -16.51 23.63
N ALA A 92 -36.10 -15.91 24.79
CA ALA A 92 -36.44 -16.65 26.01
C ALA A 92 -37.70 -17.53 25.83
N GLU A 93 -38.63 -17.09 24.98
CA GLU A 93 -39.88 -17.81 24.73
C GLU A 93 -39.72 -19.09 23.90
N PHE A 94 -38.75 -19.16 22.98
CA PHE A 94 -38.66 -20.27 22.02
C PHE A 94 -37.31 -21.01 21.98
N THR A 95 -36.30 -20.56 22.73
CA THR A 95 -35.00 -21.25 22.82
C THR A 95 -35.08 -22.43 23.77
N VAL A 96 -35.20 -23.64 23.21
CA VAL A 96 -35.14 -24.92 23.93
C VAL A 96 -34.15 -25.84 23.22
N SER A 97 -33.08 -26.23 23.91
CA SER A 97 -32.06 -27.17 23.40
C SER A 97 -31.27 -27.78 24.56
N ASP A 98 -30.36 -28.70 24.25
CA ASP A 98 -29.36 -29.24 25.17
C ASP A 98 -28.06 -28.40 25.22
N LEU A 99 -28.01 -27.27 24.52
CA LEU A 99 -26.87 -26.36 24.47
C LEU A 99 -26.85 -25.43 25.69
N PHE A 100 -25.68 -24.84 25.96
CA PHE A 100 -25.47 -23.90 27.08
C PHE A 100 -26.31 -22.60 26.98
N ILE A 101 -26.84 -22.28 25.80
CA ILE A 101 -27.72 -21.13 25.57
C ILE A 101 -29.16 -21.34 26.05
N ALA A 102 -29.56 -22.59 26.30
CA ALA A 102 -30.88 -22.93 26.81
C ALA A 102 -30.83 -22.99 28.35
N PRO A 103 -31.93 -22.74 29.07
CA PRO A 103 -31.90 -22.52 30.52
C PRO A 103 -31.32 -23.70 31.31
N ALA A 104 -31.73 -24.93 30.98
CA ALA A 104 -31.23 -26.12 31.67
C ALA A 104 -29.78 -26.45 31.30
N GLY A 105 -29.45 -26.47 30.01
CA GLY A 105 -28.08 -26.73 29.53
C GLY A 105 -27.09 -25.67 30.01
N GLY A 106 -27.51 -24.41 30.08
CA GLY A 106 -26.74 -23.28 30.60
C GLY A 106 -26.38 -23.45 32.07
N LEU A 107 -27.34 -23.81 32.92
CA LEU A 107 -27.06 -24.08 34.34
C LEU A 107 -26.06 -25.23 34.52
N LEU A 108 -26.25 -26.34 33.80
CA LEU A 108 -25.38 -27.52 33.89
C LEU A 108 -23.98 -27.27 33.31
N THR A 109 -23.83 -26.27 32.45
CA THR A 109 -22.54 -25.88 31.85
C THR A 109 -21.82 -24.81 32.68
N MET A 110 -22.52 -23.74 33.08
CA MET A 110 -21.92 -22.55 33.68
C MET A 110 -21.67 -22.69 35.19
N LEU A 111 -22.56 -23.33 35.95
CA LEU A 111 -22.37 -23.48 37.40
C LEU A 111 -21.07 -24.24 37.73
N PRO A 112 -20.72 -25.35 37.05
CA PRO A 112 -19.44 -26.05 37.26
C PRO A 112 -18.18 -25.19 37.03
N MET A 113 -18.28 -24.09 36.29
CA MET A 113 -17.15 -23.20 36.00
C MET A 113 -16.80 -22.25 37.15
N ILE A 114 -17.69 -22.09 38.14
CA ILE A 114 -17.51 -21.15 39.26
C ILE A 114 -16.60 -21.77 40.33
N SER A 115 -15.48 -21.11 40.65
CA SER A 115 -14.65 -21.49 41.80
C SER A 115 -15.38 -21.23 43.14
N VAL A 116 -15.54 -22.27 43.96
CA VAL A 116 -16.20 -22.17 45.27
C VAL A 116 -15.16 -22.11 46.39
N THR A 117 -15.14 -21.00 47.13
CA THR A 117 -14.29 -20.82 48.32
C THR A 117 -15.14 -20.71 49.59
N ALA A 118 -14.54 -20.93 50.75
CA ALA A 118 -15.25 -20.84 52.04
C ALA A 118 -15.87 -19.46 52.28
N GLY A 119 -16.91 -19.38 53.12
CA GLY A 119 -17.58 -18.12 53.48
C GLY A 119 -18.66 -17.71 52.47
N ALA A 120 -18.65 -16.43 52.05
CA ALA A 120 -19.73 -15.85 51.24
C ALA A 120 -19.89 -16.52 49.86
N SER A 121 -18.79 -16.94 49.23
CA SER A 121 -18.81 -17.66 47.95
C SER A 121 -19.53 -19.02 48.05
N ALA A 122 -19.23 -19.79 49.11
CA ALA A 122 -19.92 -21.04 49.41
C ALA A 122 -21.43 -20.86 49.61
N GLU A 123 -21.85 -19.87 50.41
CA GLU A 123 -23.28 -19.59 50.63
C GLU A 123 -23.97 -19.11 49.35
N ALA A 124 -23.34 -18.24 48.57
CA ALA A 124 -23.88 -17.80 47.29
C ALA A 124 -24.07 -18.98 46.32
N HIS A 125 -23.10 -19.90 46.26
CA HIS A 125 -23.20 -21.10 45.41
C HIS A 125 -24.35 -22.02 45.84
N LEU A 126 -24.48 -22.33 47.13
CA LEU A 126 -25.62 -23.11 47.64
C LEU A 126 -26.96 -22.40 47.37
N GLY A 127 -26.99 -21.07 47.49
CA GLY A 127 -28.16 -20.26 47.14
C GLY A 127 -28.56 -20.36 45.66
N ARG A 128 -27.58 -20.37 44.74
CA ARG A 128 -27.83 -20.59 43.31
C ARG A 128 -28.43 -21.96 43.05
N LEU A 129 -27.86 -23.02 43.66
CA LEU A 129 -28.42 -24.37 43.56
C LEU A 129 -29.87 -24.43 44.07
N ALA A 130 -30.15 -23.80 45.20
CA ALA A 130 -31.50 -23.73 45.75
C ALA A 130 -32.52 -22.97 44.87
N ALA A 131 -32.05 -22.02 44.04
CA ALA A 131 -32.89 -21.21 43.16
C ALA A 131 -33.25 -21.88 41.82
N ILE A 132 -32.58 -22.99 41.46
CA ILE A 132 -32.77 -23.67 40.17
C ILE A 132 -34.25 -24.00 39.86
N PRO A 133 -35.06 -24.55 40.79
CA PRO A 133 -36.44 -24.90 40.45
C PRO A 133 -37.31 -23.69 40.08
N GLU A 134 -37.19 -22.58 40.80
CA GLU A 134 -37.94 -21.35 40.48
C GLU A 134 -37.51 -20.78 39.13
N TYR A 135 -36.20 -20.76 38.86
CA TYR A 135 -35.63 -20.30 37.59
C TYR A 135 -36.16 -21.11 36.40
N LEU A 136 -36.13 -22.45 36.50
CA LEU A 136 -36.65 -23.32 35.43
C LEU A 136 -38.17 -23.23 35.29
N ARG A 137 -38.92 -23.05 36.39
CA ARG A 137 -40.37 -22.83 36.32
C ARG A 137 -40.73 -21.51 35.64
N ALA A 138 -39.94 -20.46 35.86
CA ALA A 138 -40.11 -19.19 35.15
C ALA A 138 -39.85 -19.38 33.63
N PHE A 139 -38.81 -20.10 33.22
CA PHE A 139 -38.61 -20.42 31.80
C PHE A 139 -39.71 -21.30 31.19
N ALA A 140 -40.20 -22.32 31.91
CA ALA A 140 -41.35 -23.10 31.45
C ALA A 140 -42.57 -22.21 31.21
N GLN A 141 -42.78 -21.20 32.07
CA GLN A 141 -43.82 -20.21 31.87
C GLN A 141 -43.57 -19.31 30.64
N ARG A 142 -42.33 -18.86 30.40
CA ARG A 142 -41.96 -18.12 29.17
C ARG A 142 -42.22 -18.96 27.91
N HIS A 143 -41.95 -20.26 27.95
CA HIS A 143 -42.26 -21.15 26.82
C HIS A 143 -43.77 -21.27 26.56
N ARG A 144 -44.62 -21.33 27.60
CA ARG A 144 -46.09 -21.28 27.43
C ARG A 144 -46.53 -19.97 26.77
N GLU A 145 -46.02 -18.84 27.25
CA GLU A 145 -46.30 -17.52 26.67
C GLU A 145 -45.84 -17.43 25.21
N GLY A 146 -44.69 -18.04 24.90
CA GLY A 146 -44.20 -18.21 23.54
C GLY A 146 -45.18 -18.97 22.66
N ILE A 147 -45.65 -20.12 23.13
CA ILE A 147 -46.63 -20.95 22.42
C ILE A 147 -47.93 -20.18 22.16
N GLU A 148 -48.45 -19.47 23.17
CA GLU A 148 -49.63 -18.61 23.02
C GLU A 148 -49.43 -17.50 21.97
N ALA A 149 -48.22 -16.94 21.90
CA ALA A 149 -47.84 -15.91 20.93
C ALA A 149 -47.44 -16.46 19.55
N GLY A 150 -47.42 -17.79 19.35
CA GLY A 150 -46.95 -18.42 18.13
C GLY A 150 -45.42 -18.45 17.95
N LEU A 151 -44.66 -18.10 18.99
CA LEU A 151 -43.21 -18.25 19.10
C LEU A 151 -42.86 -19.69 19.49
N LEU A 152 -43.02 -20.60 18.53
CA LEU A 152 -42.87 -22.04 18.76
C LEU A 152 -41.38 -22.44 18.80
N PRO A 153 -40.96 -23.41 19.62
CA PRO A 153 -39.60 -23.97 19.56
C PRO A 153 -39.45 -24.98 18.41
N ILE A 154 -38.27 -25.56 18.24
CA ILE A 154 -37.98 -26.59 17.22
C ILE A 154 -38.14 -27.98 17.84
N GLU A 155 -38.98 -28.85 17.25
CA GLU A 155 -39.32 -30.17 17.82
C GLU A 155 -38.08 -31.00 18.12
N ARG A 156 -37.15 -31.07 17.17
CA ARG A 156 -35.88 -31.80 17.31
C ARG A 156 -35.06 -31.33 18.51
N LEU A 157 -34.94 -30.03 18.71
CA LEU A 157 -34.14 -29.47 19.81
C LEU A 157 -34.84 -29.66 21.16
N VAL A 158 -36.18 -29.61 21.20
CA VAL A 158 -36.95 -29.97 22.41
C VAL A 158 -36.72 -31.44 22.77
N ARG A 159 -36.75 -32.36 21.79
CA ARG A 159 -36.42 -33.78 22.03
C ARG A 159 -34.98 -33.96 22.50
N GLY A 160 -34.03 -33.20 21.94
CA GLY A 160 -32.63 -33.18 22.37
C GLY A 160 -32.50 -32.75 23.83
N ALA A 161 -33.15 -31.66 24.22
CA ALA A 161 -33.19 -31.16 25.59
C ALA A 161 -33.76 -32.20 26.56
N ILE A 162 -34.90 -32.82 26.23
CA ILE A 162 -35.51 -33.89 27.04
C ILE A 162 -34.54 -35.07 27.19
N ALA A 163 -33.93 -35.53 26.09
CA ALA A 163 -32.99 -36.64 26.14
C ALA A 163 -31.72 -36.31 26.95
N HIS A 164 -31.25 -35.07 26.91
CA HIS A 164 -30.14 -34.60 27.74
C HIS A 164 -30.52 -34.62 29.22
N LEU A 165 -31.70 -34.11 29.56
CA LEU A 165 -32.23 -34.13 30.93
C LEU A 165 -32.46 -35.56 31.44
N ASP A 166 -32.97 -36.46 30.59
CA ASP A 166 -33.14 -37.88 30.94
C ASP A 166 -31.80 -38.53 31.30
N ARG A 167 -30.74 -38.26 30.53
CA ARG A 167 -29.38 -38.74 30.85
C ARG A 167 -28.87 -38.15 32.17
N TYR A 168 -29.01 -36.84 32.35
CA TYR A 168 -28.61 -36.16 33.59
C TYR A 168 -29.34 -36.74 34.81
N LEU A 169 -30.66 -36.96 34.73
CA LEU A 169 -31.50 -37.46 35.81
C LEU A 169 -31.27 -38.95 36.11
N ALA A 170 -30.89 -39.75 35.11
CA ALA A 170 -30.60 -41.17 35.26
C ALA A 170 -29.27 -41.48 35.97
N ASP A 171 -28.31 -40.55 35.94
CA ASP A 171 -26.97 -40.74 36.53
C ASP A 171 -26.68 -39.71 37.64
N PRO A 172 -27.12 -39.97 38.89
CA PRO A 172 -26.88 -39.07 40.02
C PRO A 172 -25.43 -39.10 40.51
N ASP A 173 -24.64 -40.11 40.17
CA ASP A 173 -23.28 -40.24 40.66
C ASP A 173 -22.32 -39.34 39.87
N SER A 174 -22.60 -39.12 38.58
CA SER A 174 -21.86 -38.23 37.69
C SER A 174 -22.45 -36.82 37.54
N ASP A 175 -23.13 -36.30 38.56
CA ASP A 175 -23.72 -34.95 38.53
C ASP A 175 -22.65 -33.85 38.33
N PRO A 176 -22.67 -33.06 37.22
CA PRO A 176 -21.64 -32.05 36.94
C PRO A 176 -21.57 -30.95 37.99
N LEU A 177 -22.64 -30.73 38.76
CA LEU A 177 -22.68 -29.74 39.85
C LEU A 177 -21.91 -30.20 41.10
N ARG A 178 -21.33 -31.42 41.07
CA ARG A 178 -20.36 -31.89 42.07
C ARG A 178 -18.90 -31.59 41.72
N ARG A 179 -18.62 -31.13 40.48
CA ARG A 179 -17.26 -31.02 39.93
C ARG A 179 -16.36 -30.09 40.74
N GLN A 180 -16.90 -29.04 41.36
CA GLN A 180 -16.06 -28.13 42.14
C GLN A 180 -15.65 -28.78 43.48
N PRO A 181 -14.40 -28.56 43.93
CA PRO A 181 -13.97 -29.01 45.24
C PRO A 181 -14.79 -28.34 46.35
N ALA A 182 -15.25 -29.13 47.32
CA ALA A 182 -15.95 -28.60 48.48
C ALA A 182 -14.97 -27.90 49.43
N PRO A 183 -15.24 -26.66 49.89
CA PRO A 183 -14.36 -25.95 50.82
C PRO A 183 -14.31 -26.59 52.22
N ASP A 184 -15.40 -27.25 52.65
CA ASP A 184 -15.50 -27.97 53.92
C ASP A 184 -16.57 -29.09 53.87
N GLU A 185 -16.63 -29.92 54.92
CA GLU A 185 -17.58 -31.03 55.04
C GLU A 185 -19.05 -30.57 55.15
N GLU A 186 -19.30 -29.39 55.72
CA GLU A 186 -20.65 -28.87 55.90
C GLU A 186 -21.25 -28.43 54.56
N PHE A 187 -20.48 -27.71 53.74
CA PHE A 187 -20.82 -27.37 52.37
C PHE A 187 -21.07 -28.63 51.55
N ALA A 188 -20.17 -29.63 51.62
CA ALA A 188 -20.33 -30.88 50.90
C ALA A 188 -21.68 -31.54 51.24
N ARG A 189 -22.01 -31.66 52.53
CA ARG A 189 -23.30 -32.21 52.99
C ARG A 189 -24.49 -31.41 52.47
N ARG A 190 -24.48 -30.08 52.59
CA ARG A 190 -25.57 -29.20 52.15
C ARG A 190 -25.77 -29.22 50.63
N ARG A 191 -24.67 -29.28 49.87
CA ARG A 191 -24.71 -29.44 48.41
C ARG A 191 -25.40 -30.75 48.04
N GLU A 192 -25.01 -31.87 48.65
CA GLU A 192 -25.62 -33.18 48.36
C GLU A 192 -27.12 -33.22 48.71
N GLU A 193 -27.53 -32.60 49.81
CA GLU A 193 -28.94 -32.44 50.20
C GLU A 193 -29.71 -31.64 49.15
N LEU A 194 -29.18 -30.47 48.74
CA LEU A 194 -29.78 -29.63 47.69
C LEU A 194 -29.85 -30.36 46.34
N LEU A 195 -28.80 -31.05 45.93
CA LEU A 195 -28.78 -31.79 44.66
C LEU A 195 -29.89 -32.84 44.63
N ARG A 196 -30.03 -33.61 45.70
CA ARG A 196 -31.02 -34.69 45.81
C ARG A 196 -32.45 -34.18 45.97
N GLU A 197 -32.67 -33.19 46.82
CA GLU A 197 -34.02 -32.81 47.28
C GLU A 197 -34.61 -31.60 46.55
N VAL A 198 -33.78 -30.79 45.89
CA VAL A 198 -34.20 -29.52 45.26
C VAL A 198 -33.83 -29.49 43.79
N VAL A 199 -32.54 -29.63 43.45
CA VAL A 199 -32.04 -29.41 42.09
C VAL A 199 -32.55 -30.46 41.11
N ARG A 200 -32.31 -31.75 41.39
CA ARG A 200 -32.72 -32.83 40.48
C ARG A 200 -34.25 -32.92 40.34
N PRO A 201 -35.05 -32.81 41.41
CA PRO A 201 -36.50 -32.66 41.26
C PRO A 201 -36.91 -31.47 40.39
N GLY A 202 -36.27 -30.30 40.54
CA GLY A 202 -36.53 -29.12 39.70
C GLY A 202 -36.23 -29.33 38.21
N PHE A 203 -35.12 -29.99 37.89
CA PHE A 203 -34.83 -30.42 36.51
C PHE A 203 -35.84 -31.44 35.98
N GLY A 204 -36.32 -32.35 36.84
CA GLY A 204 -37.40 -33.29 36.52
C GLY A 204 -38.71 -32.59 36.18
N GLU A 205 -39.14 -31.62 37.01
CA GLU A 205 -40.34 -30.81 36.75
C GLU A 205 -40.23 -30.06 35.41
N TYR A 206 -39.08 -29.47 35.12
CA TYR A 206 -38.84 -28.77 33.86
C TYR A 206 -38.86 -29.73 32.66
N ARG A 207 -38.21 -30.89 32.78
CA ARG A 207 -38.22 -31.95 31.75
C ARG A 207 -39.64 -32.40 31.43
N ASP A 208 -40.48 -32.61 32.45
CA ASP A 208 -41.86 -33.03 32.27
C ASP A 208 -42.71 -31.92 31.62
N ALA A 209 -42.48 -30.65 31.97
CA ALA A 209 -43.11 -29.53 31.29
C ALA A 209 -42.69 -29.45 29.81
N LEU A 210 -41.42 -29.68 29.48
CA LEU A 210 -40.97 -29.72 28.09
C LEU A 210 -41.68 -30.85 27.31
N GLU A 211 -41.80 -32.05 27.87
CA GLU A 211 -42.44 -33.18 27.20
C GLU A 211 -43.96 -33.00 27.04
N ALA A 212 -44.64 -32.59 28.11
CA ALA A 212 -46.10 -32.54 28.13
C ALA A 212 -46.68 -31.27 27.49
N GLU A 213 -45.99 -30.14 27.63
CA GLU A 213 -46.54 -28.82 27.30
C GLU A 213 -45.84 -28.15 26.11
N VAL A 214 -44.54 -28.41 25.89
CA VAL A 214 -43.75 -27.71 24.87
C VAL A 214 -43.57 -28.53 23.59
N LEU A 215 -43.17 -29.80 23.72
CA LEU A 215 -42.88 -30.71 22.62
C LEU A 215 -44.05 -30.85 21.61
N PRO A 216 -45.33 -30.92 22.01
CA PRO A 216 -46.46 -31.01 21.07
C PRO A 216 -46.59 -29.83 20.10
N HIS A 217 -45.93 -28.71 20.40
CA HIS A 217 -45.97 -27.48 19.61
C HIS A 217 -44.69 -27.22 18.80
N GLY A 218 -43.70 -28.11 18.86
CA GLY A 218 -42.43 -27.92 18.15
C GLY A 218 -42.59 -27.84 16.64
N ARG A 219 -41.88 -26.91 15.99
CA ARG A 219 -41.77 -26.84 14.53
C ARG A 219 -40.99 -28.04 13.98
N PRO A 220 -41.40 -28.64 12.86
CA PRO A 220 -40.67 -29.73 12.24
C PRO A 220 -39.42 -29.23 11.49
N ASP A 221 -38.53 -30.15 11.11
CA ASP A 221 -37.25 -29.85 10.44
C ASP A 221 -37.41 -29.09 9.10
N GLU A 222 -38.56 -29.24 8.42
CA GLU A 222 -38.89 -28.51 7.19
C GLU A 222 -39.20 -27.03 7.43
N ARG A 223 -39.43 -26.63 8.69
CA ARG A 223 -39.73 -25.25 9.12
C ARG A 223 -38.92 -24.84 10.34
N ALA A 224 -37.67 -25.29 10.39
CA ALA A 224 -36.84 -25.14 11.59
C ALA A 224 -36.40 -23.68 11.85
N GLY A 225 -36.12 -22.90 10.80
CA GLY A 225 -35.65 -21.52 10.90
C GLY A 225 -36.63 -20.55 11.57
N VAL A 226 -36.10 -19.41 12.03
CA VAL A 226 -36.91 -18.38 12.73
C VAL A 226 -37.80 -17.58 11.78
N SER A 227 -37.53 -17.57 10.48
CA SER A 227 -38.41 -17.00 9.43
C SER A 227 -39.84 -17.58 9.46
N TRP A 228 -40.02 -18.76 10.06
CA TRP A 228 -41.32 -19.39 10.23
C TRP A 228 -42.09 -18.91 11.47
N LEU A 229 -41.54 -17.97 12.24
CA LEU A 229 -42.19 -17.32 13.38
C LEU A 229 -42.95 -16.05 12.97
N PRO A 230 -43.97 -15.64 13.75
CA PRO A 230 -44.53 -14.30 13.65
C PRO A 230 -43.42 -13.24 13.84
N GLY A 231 -43.20 -12.40 12.83
CA GLY A 231 -42.11 -11.39 12.85
C GLY A 231 -40.71 -11.98 12.66
N GLY A 232 -40.59 -13.21 12.16
CA GLY A 232 -39.33 -13.97 12.04
C GLY A 232 -38.20 -13.23 11.32
N ASP A 233 -38.50 -12.50 10.24
CA ASP A 233 -37.50 -11.72 9.50
C ASP A 233 -36.88 -10.61 10.35
N GLU A 234 -37.70 -9.94 11.17
CA GLU A 234 -37.25 -8.87 12.06
C GLU A 234 -36.46 -9.42 13.26
N ILE A 235 -36.92 -10.55 13.82
CA ILE A 235 -36.20 -11.30 14.85
C ILE A 235 -34.82 -11.70 14.34
N TYR A 236 -34.75 -12.31 13.15
CA TYR A 236 -33.47 -12.74 12.61
C TYR A 236 -32.55 -11.55 12.31
N ALA A 237 -33.06 -10.47 11.71
CA ALA A 237 -32.27 -9.27 11.47
C ALA A 237 -31.69 -8.66 12.76
N ARG A 238 -32.42 -8.69 13.88
CA ARG A 238 -31.90 -8.30 15.21
C ARG A 238 -30.76 -9.23 15.65
N LEU A 239 -30.96 -10.54 15.57
CA LEU A 239 -29.96 -11.53 15.98
C LEU A 239 -28.69 -11.47 15.13
N VAL A 240 -28.82 -11.21 13.82
CA VAL A 240 -27.67 -10.92 12.95
C VAL A 240 -26.90 -9.71 13.48
N ARG A 241 -27.55 -8.59 13.83
CA ARG A 241 -26.87 -7.42 14.40
C ARG A 241 -26.21 -7.72 15.74
N VAL A 242 -26.91 -8.43 16.63
CA VAL A 242 -26.40 -8.84 17.96
C VAL A 242 -25.07 -9.57 17.83
N HIS A 243 -24.95 -10.50 16.88
CA HIS A 243 -23.75 -11.31 16.75
C HIS A 243 -22.68 -10.73 15.82
N THR A 244 -23.07 -9.99 14.78
CA THR A 244 -22.14 -9.52 13.75
C THR A 244 -21.67 -8.08 13.95
N THR A 245 -22.41 -7.27 14.71
CA THR A 245 -22.25 -5.80 14.77
C THR A 245 -22.33 -5.10 13.40
N SER A 246 -22.89 -5.79 12.40
CA SER A 246 -22.94 -5.36 11.00
C SER A 246 -24.34 -4.91 10.61
N ALA A 247 -24.42 -3.94 9.70
CA ALA A 247 -25.68 -3.51 9.07
C ALA A 247 -26.07 -4.36 7.84
N ARG A 248 -25.25 -5.35 7.46
CA ARG A 248 -25.48 -6.19 6.29
C ARG A 248 -26.74 -7.04 6.46
N THR A 249 -27.48 -7.17 5.38
CA THR A 249 -28.70 -7.97 5.32
C THR A 249 -28.38 -9.47 5.30
N PRO A 250 -29.31 -10.33 5.75
CA PRO A 250 -29.19 -11.78 5.60
C PRO A 250 -28.86 -12.24 4.18
N GLN A 251 -29.45 -11.61 3.15
CA GLN A 251 -29.19 -11.96 1.76
C GLN A 251 -27.73 -11.63 1.37
N GLU A 252 -27.22 -10.44 1.72
CA GLU A 252 -25.84 -10.06 1.42
C GLU A 252 -24.83 -11.00 2.11
N LEU A 253 -25.15 -11.46 3.33
CA LEU A 253 -24.33 -12.42 4.06
C LEU A 253 -24.38 -13.81 3.42
N HIS A 254 -25.56 -14.25 2.96
CA HIS A 254 -25.71 -15.49 2.19
C HIS A 254 -24.85 -15.47 0.93
N ASP A 255 -24.98 -14.42 0.13
CA ASP A 255 -24.25 -14.25 -1.13
C ASP A 255 -22.73 -14.18 -0.90
N THR A 256 -22.31 -13.57 0.22
CA THR A 256 -20.89 -13.56 0.63
C THR A 256 -20.40 -14.97 0.93
N GLY A 257 -21.17 -15.77 1.66
CA GLY A 257 -20.82 -17.16 1.94
C GLY A 257 -20.63 -17.97 0.66
N LEU A 258 -21.55 -17.82 -0.29
CA LEU A 258 -21.47 -18.48 -1.61
C LEU A 258 -20.20 -18.06 -2.37
N ALA A 259 -19.91 -16.75 -2.43
CA ALA A 259 -18.75 -16.22 -3.13
C ALA A 259 -17.42 -16.69 -2.50
N VAL A 260 -17.34 -16.76 -1.16
CA VAL A 260 -16.14 -17.25 -0.46
C VAL A 260 -15.93 -18.74 -0.72
N ILE A 261 -16.99 -19.56 -0.67
CA ILE A 261 -16.91 -20.99 -1.02
C ILE A 261 -16.42 -21.18 -2.47
N GLU A 262 -16.96 -20.40 -3.41
CA GLU A 262 -16.53 -20.45 -4.82
C GLU A 262 -15.05 -20.07 -4.97
N GLY A 263 -14.60 -18.99 -4.32
CA GLY A 263 -13.22 -18.53 -4.36
C GLY A 263 -12.21 -19.51 -3.73
N GLN A 264 -12.63 -20.30 -2.75
CA GLN A 264 -11.79 -21.32 -2.12
C GLN A 264 -11.57 -22.56 -2.99
N ALA A 265 -12.43 -22.80 -3.99
CA ALA A 265 -12.36 -23.98 -4.83
C ALA A 265 -10.97 -24.15 -5.46
N GLU A 266 -10.39 -23.08 -6.00
CA GLU A 266 -9.07 -23.16 -6.65
C GLU A 266 -7.94 -23.41 -5.65
N GLN A 267 -8.03 -22.87 -4.42
CA GLN A 267 -7.04 -23.13 -3.38
C GLN A 267 -7.04 -24.62 -2.99
N TYR A 268 -8.22 -25.23 -2.85
CA TYR A 268 -8.36 -26.66 -2.65
C TYR A 268 -7.80 -27.48 -3.81
N ARG A 269 -8.08 -27.09 -5.07
CA ARG A 269 -7.54 -27.81 -6.24
C ARG A 269 -6.02 -27.77 -6.28
N ALA A 270 -5.43 -26.60 -6.06
CA ALA A 270 -3.98 -26.43 -6.08
C ALA A 270 -3.28 -27.22 -4.96
N LEU A 271 -3.82 -27.20 -3.73
CA LEU A 271 -3.28 -27.98 -2.61
C LEU A 271 -3.55 -29.49 -2.78
N GLY A 272 -4.74 -29.86 -3.25
CA GLY A 272 -5.12 -31.23 -3.52
C GLY A 272 -4.25 -31.89 -4.58
N GLU A 273 -3.83 -31.15 -5.61
CA GLU A 273 -2.90 -31.63 -6.62
C GLU A 273 -1.54 -31.96 -6.01
N ARG A 274 -1.03 -31.09 -5.13
CA ARG A 274 0.27 -31.30 -4.47
C ARG A 274 0.25 -32.40 -3.42
N VAL A 275 -0.84 -32.51 -2.66
CA VAL A 275 -0.95 -33.45 -1.53
C VAL A 275 -1.49 -34.81 -1.95
N PHE A 276 -2.53 -34.85 -2.79
CA PHE A 276 -3.24 -36.07 -3.19
C PHE A 276 -3.06 -36.43 -4.66
N GLY A 277 -2.47 -35.56 -5.49
CA GLY A 277 -2.31 -35.80 -6.93
C GLY A 277 -3.60 -35.64 -7.74
N THR A 278 -4.61 -34.97 -7.19
CA THR A 278 -5.92 -34.78 -7.82
C THR A 278 -6.42 -33.35 -7.66
N ARG A 279 -7.11 -32.84 -8.68
CA ARG A 279 -7.78 -31.52 -8.66
C ARG A 279 -9.30 -31.66 -8.49
N GLU A 280 -9.81 -32.88 -8.32
CA GLU A 280 -11.23 -33.14 -8.17
C GLU A 280 -11.67 -32.89 -6.72
N LEU A 281 -12.46 -31.83 -6.48
CA LEU A 281 -12.92 -31.46 -5.13
C LEU A 281 -13.62 -32.60 -4.39
N PRO A 282 -14.53 -33.39 -5.00
CA PRO A 282 -15.15 -34.51 -4.30
C PRO A 282 -14.13 -35.55 -3.84
N GLU A 283 -13.08 -35.81 -4.64
CA GLU A 283 -12.01 -36.72 -4.24
C GLU A 283 -11.18 -36.12 -3.11
N ILE A 284 -10.80 -34.85 -3.19
CA ILE A 284 -10.03 -34.15 -2.15
C ILE A 284 -10.79 -34.19 -0.81
N PHE A 285 -12.09 -33.86 -0.82
CA PHE A 285 -12.92 -33.89 0.38
C PHE A 285 -13.07 -35.29 0.94
N GLU A 286 -13.25 -36.30 0.09
CA GLU A 286 -13.32 -37.69 0.53
C GLU A 286 -12.00 -38.14 1.17
N ARG A 287 -10.84 -37.76 0.61
CA ARG A 287 -9.52 -38.06 1.19
C ARG A 287 -9.34 -37.41 2.56
N LEU A 288 -9.70 -36.13 2.70
CA LEU A 288 -9.64 -35.41 3.98
C LEU A 288 -10.51 -36.08 5.04
N ARG A 289 -11.69 -36.58 4.66
CA ARG A 289 -12.61 -37.30 5.55
C ARG A 289 -12.16 -38.71 5.90
N THR A 290 -11.55 -39.45 4.99
CA THR A 290 -11.41 -40.91 5.16
C THR A 290 -9.98 -41.42 5.29
N ASP A 291 -8.95 -40.66 4.90
CA ASP A 291 -7.57 -41.15 4.94
C ASP A 291 -7.13 -41.42 6.40
N PRO A 292 -6.80 -42.67 6.77
CA PRO A 292 -6.33 -43.01 8.10
C PRO A 292 -5.03 -42.30 8.48
N LYS A 293 -4.21 -41.87 7.50
CA LYS A 293 -2.98 -41.10 7.76
C LYS A 293 -3.26 -39.70 8.27
N LEU A 294 -4.49 -39.20 8.10
CA LEU A 294 -4.93 -37.91 8.61
C LEU A 294 -5.58 -38.03 9.99
N ARG A 295 -5.38 -39.15 10.68
CA ARG A 295 -5.77 -39.36 12.08
C ARG A 295 -4.58 -39.31 13.01
N TRP A 296 -4.85 -39.04 14.30
CA TRP A 296 -3.83 -39.14 15.34
C TRP A 296 -3.47 -40.59 15.63
N THR A 297 -2.24 -40.82 16.05
CA THR A 297 -1.77 -42.12 16.54
C THR A 297 -1.94 -42.26 18.06
N SER A 298 -2.00 -41.15 18.79
CA SER A 298 -2.21 -41.12 20.24
C SER A 298 -2.73 -39.77 20.73
N ALA A 299 -3.27 -39.74 21.95
CA ALA A 299 -3.61 -38.51 22.65
C ALA A 299 -2.38 -37.61 22.89
N GLU A 300 -1.23 -38.21 23.16
CA GLU A 300 0.03 -37.49 23.38
C GLU A 300 0.50 -36.76 22.11
N GLU A 301 0.39 -37.41 20.95
CA GLU A 301 0.74 -36.76 19.66
C GLU A 301 -0.10 -35.51 19.41
N LEU A 302 -1.40 -35.54 19.75
CA LEU A 302 -2.31 -34.41 19.61
C LEU A 302 -1.85 -33.23 20.50
N LEU A 303 -1.59 -33.50 21.78
CA LEU A 303 -1.17 -32.48 22.75
C LEU A 303 0.20 -31.88 22.39
N GLU A 304 1.17 -32.72 22.03
CA GLU A 304 2.51 -32.27 21.63
C GLU A 304 2.49 -31.49 20.33
N THR A 305 1.62 -31.84 19.37
CA THR A 305 1.45 -31.07 18.13
C THR A 305 0.88 -29.68 18.42
N ALA A 306 -0.11 -29.58 19.32
CA ALA A 306 -0.65 -28.28 19.74
C ALA A 306 0.42 -27.44 20.44
N ARG A 307 1.19 -28.01 21.38
CA ARG A 307 2.31 -27.32 22.04
C ARG A 307 3.34 -26.82 21.04
N ALA A 308 3.76 -27.68 20.11
CA ALA A 308 4.74 -27.32 19.08
C ALA A 308 4.23 -26.21 18.16
N ALA A 309 2.94 -26.19 17.80
CA ALA A 309 2.36 -25.12 17.00
C ALA A 309 2.37 -23.79 17.75
N ILE A 310 1.90 -23.78 19.00
CA ILE A 310 1.84 -22.57 19.82
C ILE A 310 3.23 -22.00 20.11
N THR A 311 4.22 -22.85 20.42
CA THR A 311 5.61 -22.41 20.62
C THR A 311 6.18 -21.76 19.36
N ARG A 312 5.96 -22.32 18.16
CA ARG A 312 6.42 -21.68 16.91
C ARG A 312 5.78 -20.32 16.70
N ALA A 313 4.48 -20.20 16.98
CA ALA A 313 3.78 -18.94 16.85
C ALA A 313 4.28 -17.90 17.86
N GLU A 314 4.59 -18.30 19.09
CA GLU A 314 5.18 -17.46 20.13
C GLU A 314 6.57 -16.93 19.74
N GLU A 315 7.42 -17.77 19.16
CA GLU A 315 8.76 -17.39 18.69
C GLU A 315 8.71 -16.38 17.54
N GLU A 316 7.72 -16.50 16.64
CA GLU A 316 7.54 -15.61 15.48
C GLU A 316 6.77 -14.31 15.81
N ALA A 317 5.96 -14.32 16.88
CA ALA A 317 5.08 -13.21 17.24
C ALA A 317 5.78 -11.82 17.32
N PRO A 318 7.03 -11.66 17.81
CA PRO A 318 7.69 -10.35 17.84
C PRO A 318 7.87 -9.67 16.48
N ASN A 319 7.85 -10.42 15.37
CA ASN A 319 7.91 -9.87 14.01
C ASN A 319 6.57 -9.29 13.54
N TRP A 320 5.46 -9.70 14.18
CA TRP A 320 4.09 -9.41 13.75
C TRP A 320 3.29 -8.57 14.76
N PHE A 321 3.75 -8.49 16.01
CA PHE A 321 3.11 -7.75 17.08
C PHE A 321 4.13 -6.82 17.76
N GLY A 322 3.73 -5.59 18.10
CA GLY A 322 4.57 -4.66 18.85
C GLY A 322 4.48 -4.93 20.34
N GLN A 323 3.32 -5.37 20.82
CA GLN A 323 3.06 -5.76 22.19
C GLN A 323 2.76 -7.25 22.31
N ILE A 324 3.60 -7.97 23.08
CA ILE A 324 3.41 -9.38 23.38
C ILE A 324 2.75 -9.51 24.77
N PRO A 325 1.58 -10.15 24.89
CA PRO A 325 0.94 -10.37 26.18
C PRO A 325 1.84 -11.19 27.10
N ARG A 326 1.93 -10.78 28.38
CA ARG A 326 2.82 -11.41 29.38
C ARG A 326 2.24 -12.64 30.09
N HIS A 327 0.97 -12.96 29.83
CA HIS A 327 0.26 -14.01 30.53
C HIS A 327 0.72 -15.38 30.00
N PRO A 328 1.06 -16.35 30.86
CA PRO A 328 1.52 -17.65 30.40
C PRO A 328 0.39 -18.47 29.78
N TRP A 329 0.74 -19.36 28.84
CA TRP A 329 -0.16 -20.35 28.27
C TRP A 329 0.25 -21.79 28.64
N THR A 330 -0.73 -22.71 28.63
CA THR A 330 -0.51 -24.15 28.77
C THR A 330 -1.46 -24.94 27.87
N VAL A 331 -1.10 -26.19 27.57
CA VAL A 331 -1.91 -27.14 26.79
C VAL A 331 -2.26 -28.33 27.69
N GLU A 332 -3.56 -28.57 27.84
CA GLU A 332 -4.11 -29.63 28.69
C GLU A 332 -5.15 -30.48 27.93
N ALA A 333 -5.32 -31.73 28.36
CA ALA A 333 -6.42 -32.56 27.88
C ALA A 333 -7.73 -32.11 28.52
N VAL A 334 -8.83 -32.17 27.78
CA VAL A 334 -10.16 -32.04 28.39
C VAL A 334 -10.33 -33.11 29.46
N PRO A 335 -10.85 -32.79 30.66
CA PRO A 335 -11.13 -33.77 31.72
C PRO A 335 -11.96 -34.97 31.22
N GLU A 336 -11.60 -36.18 31.65
CA GLU A 336 -12.12 -37.44 31.11
C GLU A 336 -13.65 -37.56 31.23
N ASP A 337 -14.23 -37.03 32.30
CA ASP A 337 -15.67 -36.99 32.56
C ASP A 337 -16.44 -36.04 31.64
N ALA A 338 -15.78 -34.99 31.13
CA ALA A 338 -16.35 -34.00 30.21
C ALA A 338 -16.05 -34.30 28.74
N ALA A 339 -15.03 -35.09 28.45
CA ALA A 339 -14.45 -35.23 27.12
C ALA A 339 -15.42 -35.78 26.03
N PRO A 340 -16.35 -36.72 26.30
CA PRO A 340 -17.29 -37.19 25.28
C PRO A 340 -18.23 -36.10 24.73
N GLY A 341 -18.54 -35.07 25.51
CA GLY A 341 -19.45 -33.97 25.12
C GLY A 341 -18.76 -32.64 24.81
N ALA A 342 -17.44 -32.57 24.95
CA ALA A 342 -16.67 -31.34 24.73
C ALA A 342 -16.33 -31.11 23.24
N PRO A 343 -16.16 -29.85 22.81
CA PRO A 343 -15.70 -29.54 21.46
C PRO A 343 -14.28 -30.11 21.20
N PRO A 344 -13.81 -30.17 19.94
CA PRO A 344 -12.48 -30.67 19.60
C PRO A 344 -11.34 -29.95 20.35
N ALA A 345 -11.49 -28.64 20.54
CA ALA A 345 -10.66 -27.83 21.41
C ALA A 345 -11.47 -26.62 21.90
N TYR A 346 -11.00 -25.99 22.97
CA TYR A 346 -11.47 -24.66 23.39
C TYR A 346 -10.40 -23.94 24.22
N TYR A 347 -10.45 -22.62 24.21
CA TYR A 347 -9.58 -21.80 25.03
C TYR A 347 -10.24 -21.33 26.33
N LEU A 348 -9.52 -21.48 27.45
CA LEU A 348 -9.89 -20.90 28.74
C LEU A 348 -8.96 -19.72 29.05
N ARG A 349 -9.55 -18.54 29.21
CA ARG A 349 -8.81 -17.31 29.53
C ARG A 349 -8.02 -17.41 30.86
N PRO A 350 -6.85 -16.76 30.96
CA PRO A 350 -6.12 -16.65 32.22
C PRO A 350 -6.95 -15.92 33.27
N ALA A 351 -6.74 -16.27 34.54
CA ALA A 351 -7.40 -15.60 35.64
C ALA A 351 -6.84 -14.18 35.84
N THR A 352 -7.71 -13.20 36.08
CA THR A 352 -7.35 -11.79 36.29
C THR A 352 -6.41 -11.57 37.49
N ASP A 353 -6.42 -12.49 38.45
CA ASP A 353 -5.58 -12.47 39.65
C ASP A 353 -4.26 -13.27 39.49
N GLY A 354 -4.00 -13.83 38.30
CA GLY A 354 -2.81 -14.63 38.01
C GLY A 354 -2.83 -16.06 38.58
N SER A 355 -3.94 -16.51 39.18
CA SER A 355 -4.04 -17.83 39.79
C SER A 355 -4.09 -19.00 38.79
N ARG A 356 -4.42 -18.72 37.52
CA ARG A 356 -4.53 -19.72 36.43
C ARG A 356 -3.96 -19.17 35.12
N PRO A 357 -3.10 -19.92 34.40
CA PRO A 357 -2.63 -19.55 33.06
C PRO A 357 -3.78 -19.58 32.04
N GLY A 358 -3.52 -19.06 30.84
CA GLY A 358 -4.39 -19.31 29.71
C GLY A 358 -4.26 -20.76 29.27
N THR A 359 -5.35 -21.51 29.16
CA THR A 359 -5.28 -22.94 28.87
C THR A 359 -5.96 -23.27 27.55
N TYR A 360 -5.20 -23.81 26.61
CA TYR A 360 -5.73 -24.50 25.44
C TYR A 360 -6.10 -25.93 25.84
N PHE A 361 -7.40 -26.23 25.87
CA PHE A 361 -7.88 -27.57 26.12
C PHE A 361 -8.08 -28.33 24.81
N ALA A 362 -7.41 -29.46 24.68
CA ALA A 362 -7.53 -30.34 23.52
C ALA A 362 -8.31 -31.60 23.90
N ASN A 363 -9.32 -31.96 23.12
CA ASN A 363 -10.15 -33.13 23.43
C ASN A 363 -9.47 -34.41 22.92
N THR A 364 -8.88 -35.15 23.86
CA THR A 364 -8.18 -36.41 23.59
C THR A 364 -9.09 -37.63 23.54
N HIS A 365 -10.39 -37.46 23.80
CA HIS A 365 -11.37 -38.55 23.71
C HIS A 365 -11.40 -39.08 22.27
N GLN A 366 -11.21 -40.40 22.14
CA GLN A 366 -11.11 -41.10 20.86
C GLN A 366 -10.13 -40.41 19.89
N ALA A 367 -8.95 -39.99 20.37
CA ALA A 367 -7.97 -39.24 19.57
C ALA A 367 -7.67 -39.89 18.19
N THR A 368 -7.62 -41.23 18.10
CA THR A 368 -7.37 -41.96 16.85
C THR A 368 -8.48 -41.84 15.80
N GLU A 369 -9.65 -41.31 16.16
CA GLU A 369 -10.76 -41.04 15.25
C GLU A 369 -10.76 -39.58 14.76
N ARG A 370 -10.00 -38.69 15.41
CA ARG A 370 -9.98 -37.25 15.14
C ARG A 370 -9.00 -36.85 14.04
N PHE A 371 -9.36 -35.81 13.30
CA PHE A 371 -8.56 -35.25 12.23
C PHE A 371 -7.32 -34.53 12.77
N ARG A 372 -6.13 -34.88 12.27
CA ARG A 372 -4.88 -34.18 12.63
C ARG A 372 -4.59 -32.97 11.74
N HIS A 373 -5.15 -32.91 10.54
CA HIS A 373 -4.80 -31.90 9.56
C HIS A 373 -5.28 -30.49 9.94
N THR A 374 -6.34 -30.37 10.75
CA THR A 374 -6.88 -29.10 11.25
C THR A 374 -6.22 -28.60 12.54
N ALA A 375 -5.25 -29.34 13.08
CA ALA A 375 -4.70 -29.11 14.41
C ALA A 375 -3.97 -27.78 14.55
N GLU A 376 -3.13 -27.43 13.57
CA GLU A 376 -2.35 -26.20 13.62
C GLU A 376 -3.25 -24.96 13.50
N ALA A 377 -4.21 -24.97 12.56
CA ALA A 377 -5.17 -23.88 12.42
C ALA A 377 -6.00 -23.70 13.70
N THR A 378 -6.47 -24.80 14.30
CA THR A 378 -7.17 -24.75 15.61
C THR A 378 -6.27 -24.19 16.72
N ALA A 379 -5.00 -24.57 16.77
CA ALA A 379 -4.06 -24.06 17.77
C ALA A 379 -3.80 -22.54 17.59
N PHE A 380 -3.66 -22.07 16.35
CA PHE A 380 -3.46 -20.65 16.06
C PHE A 380 -4.72 -19.82 16.36
N HIS A 381 -5.91 -20.40 16.12
CA HIS A 381 -7.20 -19.78 16.46
C HIS A 381 -7.39 -19.63 17.98
N GLU A 382 -7.17 -20.70 18.73
CA GLU A 382 -7.48 -20.75 20.17
C GLU A 382 -6.36 -20.17 21.04
N ALA A 383 -5.11 -20.20 20.58
CA ALA A 383 -3.96 -19.73 21.35
C ALA A 383 -3.25 -18.55 20.66
N ILE A 384 -2.06 -18.77 20.09
CA ILE A 384 -1.21 -17.71 19.53
C ILE A 384 -1.23 -17.81 18.00
N PRO A 385 -1.58 -16.75 17.24
CA PRO A 385 -1.88 -15.38 17.69
C PRO A 385 -3.39 -15.08 17.94
N GLY A 386 -4.25 -16.09 18.03
CA GLY A 386 -5.70 -15.95 18.21
C GLY A 386 -6.16 -15.57 19.63
N HIS A 387 -7.06 -16.37 20.23
CA HIS A 387 -7.76 -16.02 21.47
C HIS A 387 -6.85 -15.79 22.67
N HIS A 388 -5.73 -16.52 22.82
CA HIS A 388 -4.80 -16.24 23.93
C HIS A 388 -4.25 -14.83 23.84
N PHE A 389 -3.82 -14.39 22.65
CA PHE A 389 -3.29 -13.03 22.46
C PHE A 389 -4.36 -11.98 22.70
N GLN A 390 -5.53 -12.14 22.09
CA GLN A 390 -6.63 -11.18 22.19
C GLN A 390 -7.16 -11.03 23.62
N LEU A 391 -7.40 -12.14 24.32
CA LEU A 391 -7.94 -12.11 25.69
C LEU A 391 -6.89 -11.68 26.71
N SER A 392 -5.62 -12.06 26.52
CA SER A 392 -4.54 -11.66 27.42
C SER A 392 -4.19 -10.18 27.27
N ALA A 393 -4.17 -9.66 26.04
CA ALA A 393 -3.99 -8.23 25.78
C ALA A 393 -5.08 -7.41 26.47
N ALA A 394 -6.35 -7.82 26.34
CA ALA A 394 -7.48 -7.13 26.98
C ALA A 394 -7.37 -7.07 28.52
N LEU A 395 -6.74 -8.08 29.16
CA LEU A 395 -6.53 -8.08 30.61
C LEU A 395 -5.52 -7.04 31.08
N ASP A 396 -4.51 -6.76 30.25
CA ASP A 396 -3.43 -5.80 30.55
C ASP A 396 -3.88 -4.33 30.41
N LEU A 397 -5.04 -4.06 29.82
CA LEU A 397 -5.63 -2.71 29.63
C LEU A 397 -6.29 -2.17 30.91
N THR A 398 -5.53 -2.06 32.00
CA THR A 398 -6.05 -1.68 33.32
C THR A 398 -6.55 -0.24 33.43
N GLU A 399 -6.15 0.61 32.49
CA GLU A 399 -6.58 2.01 32.36
C GLU A 399 -7.95 2.17 31.71
N LEU A 400 -8.48 1.12 31.06
CA LEU A 400 -9.81 1.15 30.45
C LEU A 400 -10.90 0.69 31.44
N PRO A 401 -12.13 1.21 31.31
CA PRO A 401 -13.27 0.73 32.09
C PRO A 401 -13.47 -0.77 31.93
N LEU A 402 -14.02 -1.42 32.96
CA LEU A 402 -14.15 -2.88 32.99
C LEU A 402 -14.92 -3.42 31.78
N LEU A 403 -15.93 -2.67 31.31
CA LEU A 403 -16.70 -2.97 30.10
C LEU A 403 -15.80 -3.33 28.90
N ARG A 404 -14.73 -2.56 28.65
CA ARG A 404 -13.82 -2.75 27.51
C ARG A 404 -13.00 -4.04 27.57
N ARG A 405 -12.89 -4.62 28.76
CA ARG A 405 -12.04 -5.77 29.08
C ARG A 405 -12.82 -7.08 29.19
N ILE A 406 -14.12 -7.00 29.45
CA ILE A 406 -14.97 -8.17 29.68
C ILE A 406 -16.12 -8.32 28.69
N ASN A 407 -16.50 -7.24 27.97
CA ASN A 407 -17.59 -7.36 27.00
C ASN A 407 -17.19 -8.27 25.85
N ASP A 408 -18.11 -9.12 25.41
CA ASP A 408 -17.85 -10.10 24.37
C ASP A 408 -18.63 -9.76 23.10
N PHE A 409 -17.97 -9.11 22.15
CA PHE A 409 -18.52 -8.92 20.81
C PHE A 409 -18.10 -10.13 19.96
N THR A 410 -19.05 -11.03 19.70
CA THR A 410 -18.76 -12.32 19.04
C THR A 410 -18.00 -12.14 17.73
N ALA A 411 -18.39 -11.18 16.88
CA ALA A 411 -17.71 -10.96 15.61
C ALA A 411 -16.29 -10.43 15.75
N TYR A 412 -15.98 -9.66 16.78
CA TYR A 412 -14.62 -9.22 17.05
C TYR A 412 -13.75 -10.38 17.53
N ALA A 413 -14.21 -11.13 18.53
CA ALA A 413 -13.45 -12.23 19.12
C ALA A 413 -13.25 -13.37 18.12
N GLU A 414 -14.33 -13.86 17.51
CA GLU A 414 -14.29 -14.99 16.56
C GLU A 414 -13.70 -14.57 15.21
N GLY A 415 -13.93 -13.31 14.82
CA GLY A 415 -13.30 -12.72 13.64
C GLY A 415 -11.79 -12.61 13.80
N TRP A 416 -11.29 -12.23 14.98
CA TRP A 416 -9.87 -12.23 15.28
C TRP A 416 -9.28 -13.64 15.23
N GLY A 417 -9.93 -14.63 15.85
CA GLY A 417 -9.48 -16.02 15.79
C GLY A 417 -9.37 -16.53 14.35
N LEU A 418 -10.38 -16.27 13.51
CA LEU A 418 -10.37 -16.68 12.10
C LEU A 418 -9.41 -15.84 11.23
N TYR A 419 -9.16 -14.58 11.58
CA TYR A 419 -8.11 -13.75 10.97
C TYR A 419 -6.72 -14.32 11.30
N ALA A 420 -6.49 -14.71 12.55
CA ALA A 420 -5.25 -15.31 13.03
C ALA A 420 -4.89 -16.61 12.28
N GLU A 421 -5.89 -17.42 11.90
CA GLU A 421 -5.66 -18.61 11.07
C GLU A 421 -5.02 -18.28 9.71
N ARG A 422 -5.44 -17.20 9.06
CA ARG A 422 -4.84 -16.75 7.78
C ARG A 422 -3.52 -16.03 7.99
N LEU A 423 -3.44 -15.19 9.03
CA LEU A 423 -2.21 -14.54 9.44
C LEU A 423 -1.10 -15.57 9.68
N ALA A 424 -1.41 -16.72 10.27
CA ALA A 424 -0.43 -17.78 10.49
C ALA A 424 0.19 -18.33 9.19
N ASP A 425 -0.50 -18.27 8.05
CA ASP A 425 0.09 -18.60 6.74
C ASP A 425 1.02 -17.50 6.24
N GLU A 426 0.65 -16.23 6.42
CA GLU A 426 1.51 -15.06 6.12
C GLU A 426 2.79 -15.07 6.97
N MET A 427 2.68 -15.50 8.24
CA MET A 427 3.78 -15.72 9.17
C MET A 427 4.64 -16.95 8.81
N GLY A 428 4.21 -17.81 7.88
CA GLY A 428 4.92 -19.03 7.52
C GLY A 428 4.87 -20.16 8.57
N LEU A 429 3.85 -20.19 9.43
CA LEU A 429 3.78 -21.10 10.58
C LEU A 429 3.25 -22.51 10.29
N TYR A 430 2.51 -22.68 9.19
CA TYR A 430 1.97 -23.98 8.79
C TYR A 430 3.09 -24.92 8.37
N SER A 431 3.11 -26.12 8.95
CA SER A 431 4.17 -27.12 8.72
C SER A 431 4.18 -27.71 7.31
N GLY A 432 3.12 -27.50 6.53
CA GLY A 432 3.05 -27.86 5.12
C GLY A 432 1.65 -27.81 4.53
N ASP A 433 1.53 -28.28 3.30
CA ASP A 433 0.28 -28.20 2.52
C ASP A 433 -0.88 -29.00 3.14
N VAL A 434 -0.61 -30.06 3.91
CA VAL A 434 -1.66 -30.79 4.65
C VAL A 434 -2.28 -29.92 5.74
N SER A 435 -1.47 -29.15 6.47
CA SER A 435 -1.97 -28.23 7.51
C SER A 435 -2.72 -27.04 6.88
N ARG A 436 -2.27 -26.57 5.71
CA ARG A 436 -2.99 -25.55 4.93
C ARG A 436 -4.34 -26.05 4.42
N LEU A 437 -4.44 -27.32 4.01
CA LEU A 437 -5.73 -27.95 3.72
C LEU A 437 -6.62 -27.99 4.98
N GLY A 438 -6.04 -28.18 6.16
CA GLY A 438 -6.76 -28.05 7.44
C GLY A 438 -7.28 -26.66 7.73
N MET A 439 -6.49 -25.62 7.50
CA MET A 439 -6.96 -24.23 7.57
C MET A 439 -8.14 -24.01 6.61
N LEU A 440 -8.04 -24.47 5.36
CA LEU A 440 -9.15 -24.37 4.40
C LEU A 440 -10.38 -25.16 4.84
N THR A 441 -10.21 -26.34 5.45
CA THR A 441 -11.30 -27.13 6.02
C THR A 441 -12.08 -26.34 7.06
N LEU A 442 -11.38 -25.69 7.99
CA LEU A 442 -12.03 -24.86 9.01
C LEU A 442 -12.67 -23.62 8.39
N GLU A 443 -11.99 -22.98 7.44
CA GLU A 443 -12.48 -21.77 6.79
C GLU A 443 -13.73 -22.02 5.94
N SER A 444 -13.73 -23.05 5.11
CA SER A 444 -14.89 -23.42 4.28
C SER A 444 -16.09 -23.78 5.15
N MET A 445 -15.87 -24.38 6.33
CA MET A 445 -16.94 -24.55 7.31
C MET A 445 -17.47 -23.21 7.82
N ARG A 446 -16.62 -22.22 8.15
CA ARG A 446 -17.08 -20.86 8.53
C ARG A 446 -17.73 -20.09 7.39
N ALA A 447 -17.36 -20.35 6.14
CA ALA A 447 -18.05 -19.82 4.96
C ALA A 447 -19.43 -20.48 4.76
N GLY A 448 -19.49 -21.80 4.91
CA GLY A 448 -20.73 -22.56 4.90
C GLY A 448 -21.71 -22.09 5.98
N ARG A 449 -21.24 -21.68 7.16
CA ARG A 449 -22.06 -21.06 8.22
C ARG A 449 -22.86 -19.86 7.73
N LEU A 450 -22.25 -18.97 6.93
CA LEU A 450 -22.98 -17.83 6.35
C LEU A 450 -24.14 -18.30 5.49
N VAL A 451 -23.92 -19.32 4.67
CA VAL A 451 -24.91 -19.83 3.72
C VAL A 451 -26.04 -20.56 4.44
N VAL A 452 -25.73 -21.48 5.35
CA VAL A 452 -26.75 -22.33 5.96
C VAL A 452 -27.54 -21.64 7.06
N ASP A 453 -26.92 -20.75 7.85
CA ASP A 453 -27.63 -20.01 8.90
C ASP A 453 -28.64 -19.05 8.27
N THR A 454 -28.21 -18.23 7.30
CA THR A 454 -29.13 -17.37 6.53
C THR A 454 -30.12 -18.17 5.69
N GLY A 455 -29.67 -19.30 5.13
CA GLY A 455 -30.50 -20.23 4.38
C GLY A 455 -31.70 -20.70 5.20
N MET A 456 -31.45 -21.20 6.41
CA MET A 456 -32.50 -21.68 7.31
C MET A 456 -33.35 -20.53 7.86
N HIS A 457 -32.70 -19.50 8.40
CA HIS A 457 -33.37 -18.48 9.22
C HIS A 457 -33.97 -17.32 8.42
N SER A 458 -33.60 -17.14 7.15
CA SER A 458 -34.15 -16.10 6.27
C SER A 458 -34.71 -16.63 4.94
N LEU A 459 -34.06 -17.63 4.33
CA LEU A 459 -34.43 -18.12 2.99
C LEU A 459 -35.33 -19.37 3.01
N GLY A 460 -35.70 -19.83 4.20
CA GLY A 460 -36.66 -20.92 4.39
C GLY A 460 -36.12 -22.32 4.08
N TRP A 461 -34.80 -22.52 4.09
CA TRP A 461 -34.21 -23.85 3.97
C TRP A 461 -34.64 -24.75 5.13
N SER A 462 -34.88 -26.02 4.82
CA SER A 462 -35.01 -27.07 5.82
C SER A 462 -33.65 -27.43 6.43
N ARG A 463 -33.67 -28.06 7.59
CA ARG A 463 -32.48 -28.65 8.22
C ARG A 463 -31.70 -29.54 7.25
N GLN A 464 -32.40 -30.38 6.48
CA GLN A 464 -31.75 -31.31 5.56
C GLN A 464 -31.03 -30.61 4.42
N GLN A 465 -31.59 -29.51 3.89
CA GLN A 465 -30.92 -28.70 2.87
C GLN A 465 -29.62 -28.08 3.39
N ALA A 466 -29.61 -27.59 4.64
CA ALA A 466 -28.39 -27.09 5.28
C ALA A 466 -27.33 -28.20 5.44
N VAL A 467 -27.73 -29.39 5.90
CA VAL A 467 -26.83 -30.54 6.02
C VAL A 467 -26.25 -30.95 4.68
N ASP A 468 -27.10 -31.09 3.65
CA ASP A 468 -26.67 -31.52 2.32
C ASP A 468 -25.72 -30.49 1.68
N TYR A 469 -26.01 -29.20 1.85
CA TYR A 469 -25.13 -28.13 1.38
C TYR A 469 -23.73 -28.22 1.99
N LEU A 470 -23.62 -28.35 3.32
CA LEU A 470 -22.32 -28.46 3.98
C LEU A 470 -21.58 -29.75 3.61
N VAL A 471 -22.28 -30.87 3.43
CA VAL A 471 -21.67 -32.14 2.99
C VAL A 471 -21.11 -32.02 1.58
N GLU A 472 -21.76 -31.28 0.70
CA GLU A 472 -21.29 -31.06 -0.66
C GLU A 472 -20.09 -30.09 -0.71
N HIS A 473 -20.09 -29.03 0.09
CA HIS A 473 -19.17 -27.90 -0.05
C HIS A 473 -18.03 -27.84 0.97
N THR A 474 -18.02 -28.71 1.99
CA THR A 474 -16.98 -28.70 3.04
C THR A 474 -16.46 -30.11 3.32
N PRO A 475 -15.18 -30.31 3.65
CA PRO A 475 -14.62 -31.64 3.96
C PRO A 475 -14.89 -32.11 5.40
N MET A 476 -15.82 -31.50 6.13
CA MET A 476 -16.18 -31.90 7.50
C MET A 476 -16.91 -33.26 7.54
N ALA A 477 -16.86 -33.94 8.68
CA ALA A 477 -17.57 -35.21 8.86
C ALA A 477 -19.08 -34.96 8.95
N ARG A 478 -19.91 -35.85 8.39
CA ARG A 478 -21.38 -35.71 8.42
C ARG A 478 -21.94 -35.56 9.82
N VAL A 479 -21.43 -36.32 10.79
CA VAL A 479 -21.88 -36.24 12.19
C VAL A 479 -21.60 -34.88 12.81
N GLU A 480 -20.47 -34.25 12.47
CA GLU A 480 -20.11 -32.90 12.92
C GLU A 480 -21.01 -31.86 12.25
N ILE A 481 -21.25 -32.00 10.94
CA ILE A 481 -22.17 -31.15 10.18
C ILE A 481 -23.58 -31.19 10.78
N GLU A 482 -24.10 -32.38 11.08
CA GLU A 482 -25.44 -32.52 11.65
C GLU A 482 -25.55 -31.86 13.03
N ALA A 483 -24.55 -32.04 13.89
CA ALA A 483 -24.49 -31.39 15.20
C ALA A 483 -24.36 -29.86 15.10
N GLU A 484 -23.55 -29.36 14.17
CA GLU A 484 -23.38 -27.94 13.91
C GLU A 484 -24.65 -27.29 13.34
N VAL A 485 -25.35 -27.95 12.40
CA VAL A 485 -26.64 -27.44 11.88
C VAL A 485 -27.68 -27.36 13.00
N ASP A 486 -27.74 -28.36 13.88
CA ASP A 486 -28.61 -28.32 15.06
C ASP A 486 -28.22 -27.16 16.01
N ARG A 487 -26.93 -26.86 16.13
CA ARG A 487 -26.43 -25.68 16.87
C ARG A 487 -26.90 -24.37 16.24
N TYR A 488 -26.84 -24.24 14.92
CA TYR A 488 -27.25 -23.01 14.22
C TYR A 488 -28.75 -22.76 14.38
N LEU A 489 -29.55 -23.83 14.31
CA LEU A 489 -30.98 -23.77 14.59
C LEU A 489 -31.30 -23.27 16.00
N GLY A 490 -30.53 -23.72 17.00
CA GLY A 490 -30.69 -23.30 18.39
C GLY A 490 -30.13 -21.91 18.68
N TYR A 491 -29.13 -21.45 17.92
CA TYR A 491 -28.42 -20.19 18.15
C TYR A 491 -28.34 -19.30 16.88
N PRO A 492 -29.49 -18.78 16.40
CA PRO A 492 -29.58 -18.09 15.11
C PRO A 492 -28.65 -16.88 15.03
N GLY A 493 -27.89 -16.76 13.94
CA GLY A 493 -27.05 -15.59 13.66
C GLY A 493 -25.66 -15.64 14.28
N GLN A 494 -25.43 -16.43 15.34
CA GLN A 494 -24.11 -16.54 15.99
C GLN A 494 -23.06 -17.11 15.04
N ALA A 495 -23.45 -18.09 14.22
CA ALA A 495 -22.56 -18.74 13.26
C ALA A 495 -21.99 -17.77 12.20
N LEU A 496 -22.65 -16.64 11.98
CA LEU A 496 -22.23 -15.63 11.01
C LEU A 496 -21.03 -14.81 11.48
N ALA A 497 -20.88 -14.64 12.80
CA ALA A 497 -19.93 -13.73 13.41
C ALA A 497 -18.47 -14.00 13.01
N TYR A 498 -18.09 -15.27 12.90
CA TYR A 498 -16.73 -15.72 12.58
C TYR A 498 -16.22 -15.10 11.26
N LEU A 499 -16.91 -15.40 10.16
CA LEU A 499 -16.46 -14.98 8.84
C LEU A 499 -16.73 -13.50 8.60
N VAL A 500 -17.85 -12.95 9.10
CA VAL A 500 -18.11 -11.50 9.02
C VAL A 500 -17.00 -10.73 9.73
N GLY A 501 -16.64 -11.15 10.95
CA GLY A 501 -15.58 -10.54 11.73
C GLY A 501 -14.24 -10.55 11.04
N ARG A 502 -13.82 -11.71 10.52
CA ARG A 502 -12.56 -11.79 9.77
C ARG A 502 -12.56 -10.88 8.55
N LEU A 503 -13.61 -10.97 7.72
CA LEU A 503 -13.68 -10.19 6.48
C LEU A 503 -13.62 -8.70 6.76
N GLU A 504 -14.24 -8.26 7.85
CA GLU A 504 -14.21 -6.86 8.26
C GLU A 504 -12.83 -6.43 8.78
N ILE A 505 -12.17 -7.25 9.61
CA ILE A 505 -10.77 -6.99 10.02
C ILE A 505 -9.85 -6.91 8.81
N GLN A 506 -10.00 -7.81 7.83
CA GLN A 506 -9.23 -7.79 6.59
C GLN A 506 -9.52 -6.55 5.74
N ARG A 507 -10.79 -6.13 5.65
CA ARG A 507 -11.18 -4.89 4.96
C ARG A 507 -10.52 -3.68 5.60
N ILE A 508 -10.55 -3.60 6.94
CA ILE A 508 -9.94 -2.52 7.71
C ILE A 508 -8.42 -2.51 7.52
N ARG A 509 -7.76 -3.68 7.56
CA ARG A 509 -6.32 -3.83 7.27
C ARG A 509 -5.97 -3.34 5.86
N ALA A 510 -6.68 -3.82 4.84
CA ALA A 510 -6.43 -3.45 3.45
C ALA A 510 -6.61 -1.94 3.21
N ALA A 511 -7.59 -1.32 3.88
CA ALA A 511 -7.78 0.12 3.82
C ALA A 511 -6.62 0.90 4.48
N ALA A 512 -6.07 0.39 5.59
CA ALA A 512 -4.90 0.96 6.24
C ALA A 512 -3.62 0.79 5.40
N GLU A 513 -3.40 -0.41 4.84
CA GLU A 513 -2.31 -0.71 3.90
C GLU A 513 -2.35 0.24 2.70
N GLY A 514 -3.52 0.41 2.07
CA GLY A 514 -3.68 1.30 0.92
C GLY A 514 -3.44 2.78 1.22
N ARG A 515 -3.72 3.23 2.47
CA ARG A 515 -3.50 4.63 2.88
C ARG A 515 -2.08 4.92 3.34
N LEU A 516 -1.42 3.95 3.97
CA LEU A 516 -0.08 4.13 4.53
C LEU A 516 1.04 3.69 3.56
N GLY A 517 0.75 2.80 2.61
CA GLY A 517 1.73 2.32 1.63
C GLY A 517 2.92 1.65 2.32
N SER A 518 4.15 2.04 1.96
CA SER A 518 5.39 1.56 2.58
C SER A 518 5.50 1.85 4.09
N ARG A 519 4.66 2.75 4.62
CA ARG A 519 4.62 3.11 6.05
C ARG A 519 3.67 2.25 6.86
N PHE A 520 2.92 1.36 6.20
CA PHE A 520 2.08 0.42 6.92
C PHE A 520 2.97 -0.52 7.74
N ASP A 521 2.87 -0.40 9.07
CA ASP A 521 3.48 -1.33 10.00
C ASP A 521 2.43 -2.33 10.48
N ILE A 522 2.59 -3.60 10.10
CA ILE A 522 1.70 -4.68 10.51
C ILE A 522 1.67 -4.85 12.04
N ARG A 523 2.78 -4.55 12.72
CA ARG A 523 2.86 -4.59 14.19
C ARG A 523 2.03 -3.49 14.80
N GLY A 524 2.18 -2.26 14.32
CA GLY A 524 1.35 -1.12 14.70
C GLY A 524 -0.14 -1.32 14.43
N PHE A 525 -0.50 -1.96 13.32
CA PHE A 525 -1.88 -2.33 13.02
C PHE A 525 -2.43 -3.33 14.05
N HIS A 526 -1.74 -4.45 14.29
CA HIS A 526 -2.20 -5.44 15.27
C HIS A 526 -2.27 -4.90 16.70
N ASP A 527 -1.29 -4.10 17.11
CA ASP A 527 -1.31 -3.42 18.40
C ASP A 527 -2.52 -2.50 18.52
N THR A 528 -2.88 -1.78 17.45
CA THR A 528 -4.06 -0.91 17.42
C THR A 528 -5.36 -1.70 17.56
N VAL A 529 -5.47 -2.84 16.85
CA VAL A 529 -6.63 -3.72 16.95
C VAL A 529 -6.79 -4.27 18.37
N LEU A 530 -5.71 -4.78 18.97
CA LEU A 530 -5.76 -5.48 20.27
C LEU A 530 -5.77 -4.55 21.49
N SER A 531 -5.08 -3.40 21.43
CA SER A 531 -4.91 -2.50 22.59
C SER A 531 -6.14 -1.65 22.90
N ALA A 532 -7.18 -1.70 22.06
CA ALA A 532 -8.45 -1.08 22.34
C ALA A 532 -9.35 -1.95 23.24
N GLY A 533 -9.05 -3.24 23.39
CA GLY A 533 -9.97 -4.20 24.02
C GLY A 533 -11.10 -4.60 23.06
N SER A 534 -12.17 -5.18 23.60
CA SER A 534 -13.26 -5.72 22.78
C SER A 534 -14.11 -4.59 22.16
N LEU A 535 -14.31 -4.65 20.84
CA LEU A 535 -14.93 -3.59 20.05
C LEU A 535 -16.03 -4.12 19.11
N PRO A 536 -17.13 -3.39 18.89
CA PRO A 536 -17.94 -3.54 17.69
C PRO A 536 -17.06 -3.25 16.47
N LEU A 537 -17.26 -3.98 15.38
CA LEU A 537 -16.39 -3.86 14.20
C LEU A 537 -16.43 -2.44 13.58
N SER A 538 -17.57 -1.76 13.66
CA SER A 538 -17.71 -0.36 13.22
C SER A 538 -16.85 0.63 14.05
N VAL A 539 -16.70 0.36 15.35
CA VAL A 539 -15.83 1.15 16.22
C VAL A 539 -14.36 0.81 15.96
N LEU A 540 -14.06 -0.47 15.68
CA LEU A 540 -12.70 -0.89 15.28
C LEU A 540 -12.24 -0.16 14.01
N ASP A 541 -13.09 -0.07 12.99
CA ASP A 541 -12.78 0.68 11.76
C ASP A 541 -12.44 2.15 12.07
N THR A 542 -13.22 2.78 12.94
CA THR A 542 -12.97 4.16 13.38
C THR A 542 -11.64 4.31 14.12
N VAL A 543 -11.32 3.39 15.05
CA VAL A 543 -10.07 3.41 15.81
C VAL A 543 -8.86 3.26 14.88
N VAL A 544 -8.92 2.34 13.93
CA VAL A 544 -7.84 2.17 12.93
C VAL A 544 -7.74 3.39 12.02
N ALA A 545 -8.86 3.98 11.61
CA ALA A 545 -8.85 5.19 10.79
C ALA A 545 -8.20 6.39 11.52
N GLU A 546 -8.43 6.54 12.82
CA GLU A 546 -7.74 7.53 13.67
C GLU A 546 -6.24 7.22 13.79
N TRP A 547 -5.85 5.94 13.97
CA TRP A 547 -4.44 5.53 13.97
C TRP A 547 -3.75 5.90 12.64
N VAL A 548 -4.34 5.57 11.50
CA VAL A 548 -3.82 5.95 10.17
C VAL A 548 -3.67 7.48 10.05
N ALA A 549 -4.61 8.26 10.58
CA ALA A 549 -4.54 9.73 10.55
C ALA A 549 -3.42 10.30 11.45
N GLY A 550 -3.15 9.67 12.59
CA GLY A 550 -2.06 10.02 13.50
C GLY A 550 -0.67 9.69 12.97
N HIS A 551 -0.60 8.85 11.93
CA HIS A 551 0.62 8.51 11.19
C HIS A 551 0.64 9.29 9.86
N GLY A 552 0.43 10.62 9.93
CA GLY A 552 0.25 11.53 8.77
C GLY A 552 1.43 11.63 7.80
N ASP A 553 1.36 12.56 6.85
CA ASP A 553 2.37 12.75 5.81
C ASP A 553 3.74 13.09 6.41
N THR A 554 4.74 12.23 6.15
CA THR A 554 6.15 12.58 6.36
C THR A 554 6.73 13.06 5.04
N VAL A 555 7.77 13.88 5.09
CA VAL A 555 8.44 14.34 3.87
C VAL A 555 8.94 13.17 3.03
N ASN A 556 9.58 12.19 3.65
CA ASN A 556 10.08 11.01 2.93
C ASN A 556 8.93 10.13 2.37
N GLY A 557 7.81 10.02 3.09
CA GLY A 557 6.62 9.34 2.58
C GLY A 557 6.03 10.04 1.35
N LEU A 558 5.99 11.38 1.35
CA LEU A 558 5.59 12.15 0.17
C LEU A 558 6.61 12.09 -0.96
N ALA A 559 7.90 11.91 -0.66
CA ALA A 559 8.95 11.70 -1.67
C ALA A 559 8.77 10.36 -2.39
N ASP A 560 8.47 9.29 -1.64
CA ASP A 560 8.17 7.97 -2.19
C ASP A 560 6.88 8.00 -3.02
N GLU A 561 5.83 8.65 -2.52
CA GLU A 561 4.56 8.81 -3.26
C GLU A 561 4.77 9.58 -4.57
N LEU A 562 5.56 10.67 -4.54
CA LEU A 562 5.87 11.44 -5.74
C LEU A 562 6.64 10.60 -6.75
N LEU A 563 7.59 9.79 -6.28
CA LEU A 563 8.39 8.94 -7.15
C LEU A 563 7.53 7.87 -7.83
N GLU A 564 6.64 7.22 -7.08
CA GLU A 564 5.70 6.25 -7.64
C GLU A 564 4.72 6.90 -8.63
N LEU A 565 4.21 8.09 -8.32
CA LEU A 565 3.40 8.87 -9.25
C LEU A 565 4.15 9.22 -10.54
N ASP A 566 5.46 9.51 -10.43
CA ASP A 566 6.29 9.78 -11.60
C ASP A 566 6.56 8.53 -12.44
N PHE A 567 6.73 7.37 -11.80
CA PHE A 567 6.79 6.09 -12.50
C PHE A 567 5.44 5.70 -13.15
N GLU A 568 4.30 6.03 -12.54
CA GLU A 568 2.99 5.84 -13.18
C GLU A 568 2.85 6.75 -14.42
N ARG A 569 3.30 8.01 -14.33
CA ARG A 569 3.27 8.95 -15.45
C ARG A 569 4.24 8.56 -16.55
N ASN A 570 5.43 8.09 -16.20
CA ASN A 570 6.49 7.70 -17.10
C ASN A 570 7.06 6.31 -16.74
N PRO A 571 6.33 5.21 -17.07
CA PRO A 571 6.71 3.84 -16.68
C PRO A 571 8.00 3.33 -17.34
N LEU A 572 8.57 4.09 -18.29
CA LEU A 572 9.85 3.77 -18.89
C LEU A 572 11.02 4.02 -17.92
N GLU A 573 10.92 5.03 -17.04
CA GLU A 573 12.00 5.43 -16.12
C GLU A 573 12.42 4.29 -15.19
N ARG A 574 11.45 3.50 -14.70
CA ARG A 574 11.74 2.36 -13.83
C ARG A 574 12.66 1.36 -14.52
N THR A 575 12.47 1.10 -15.82
CA THR A 575 13.36 0.25 -16.60
C THR A 575 14.68 0.96 -16.93
N VAL A 576 14.67 2.26 -17.25
CA VAL A 576 15.87 3.05 -17.57
C VAL A 576 16.88 3.07 -16.42
N TRP A 577 16.39 3.09 -15.18
CA TRP A 577 17.19 3.07 -13.96
C TRP A 577 17.55 1.67 -13.45
N GLY A 578 17.01 0.60 -14.04
CA GLY A 578 17.24 -0.77 -13.57
C GLY A 578 16.56 -1.07 -12.23
N LEU A 579 15.40 -0.45 -11.96
CA LEU A 579 14.65 -0.66 -10.72
C LEU A 579 13.68 -1.84 -10.86
N PRO A 580 13.39 -2.60 -9.77
CA PRO A 580 12.41 -3.68 -9.81
C PRO A 580 10.99 -3.14 -10.03
N GLY A 581 10.10 -3.95 -10.60
CA GLY A 581 8.65 -3.66 -10.69
C GLY A 581 8.05 -3.98 -12.05
N GLU A 582 6.96 -3.29 -12.40
CA GLU A 582 6.28 -3.48 -13.68
C GLU A 582 7.08 -2.87 -14.84
N HIS A 583 7.15 -3.59 -15.96
CA HIS A 583 8.00 -3.26 -17.11
C HIS A 583 7.29 -3.39 -18.46
N SER A 584 5.96 -3.57 -18.46
CA SER A 584 5.15 -3.74 -19.68
C SER A 584 4.47 -2.47 -20.19
N GLU A 585 4.46 -1.40 -19.40
CA GLU A 585 3.62 -0.22 -19.65
C GLU A 585 4.33 0.88 -20.48
N LEU A 586 3.51 1.68 -21.18
CA LEU A 586 3.87 2.92 -21.85
C LEU A 586 3.17 4.10 -21.15
N PRO A 587 3.72 5.34 -21.23
CA PRO A 587 3.03 6.53 -20.74
C PRO A 587 1.64 6.70 -21.36
N ASP A 588 0.69 7.31 -20.65
CA ASP A 588 -0.64 7.67 -21.18
C ASP A 588 -0.66 9.14 -21.61
N PRO A 589 -0.63 9.45 -22.94
CA PRO A 589 -0.59 10.82 -23.43
C PRO A 589 -1.98 11.47 -23.54
N SER A 590 -3.04 10.81 -23.04
CA SER A 590 -4.41 11.31 -23.13
C SER A 590 -4.64 12.56 -22.28
N LEU A 591 -5.65 13.35 -22.66
CA LEU A 591 -6.08 14.52 -21.88
C LEU A 591 -6.63 14.12 -20.50
N ALA A 592 -7.30 12.96 -20.41
CA ALA A 592 -7.82 12.44 -19.15
C ALA A 592 -6.68 12.08 -18.19
N ALA A 593 -5.60 11.47 -18.68
CA ALA A 593 -4.41 11.23 -17.89
C ALA A 593 -3.74 12.54 -17.45
N ALA A 594 -3.64 13.52 -18.34
CA ALA A 594 -3.10 14.84 -17.98
C ALA A 594 -3.91 15.52 -16.85
N GLU A 595 -5.24 15.41 -16.86
CA GLU A 595 -6.11 15.91 -15.78
C GLU A 595 -5.91 15.13 -14.47
N ARG A 596 -5.81 13.79 -14.54
CA ARG A 596 -5.50 12.92 -13.39
C ARG A 596 -4.18 13.31 -12.74
N TYR A 597 -3.11 13.41 -13.53
CA TYR A 597 -1.78 13.78 -13.03
C TYR A 597 -1.76 15.21 -12.49
N ARG A 598 -2.43 16.16 -13.15
CA ARG A 598 -2.58 17.53 -12.63
C ARG A 598 -3.24 17.53 -11.24
N ALA A 599 -4.29 16.75 -11.04
CA ALA A 599 -4.94 16.64 -9.74
C ALA A 599 -4.02 15.99 -8.70
N ALA A 600 -3.30 14.92 -9.07
CA ALA A 600 -2.40 14.18 -8.19
C ALA A 600 -1.19 15.02 -7.74
N TYR A 601 -0.42 15.60 -8.67
CA TYR A 601 0.71 16.47 -8.33
C TYR A 601 0.26 17.73 -7.56
N GLY A 602 -0.91 18.28 -7.89
CA GLY A 602 -1.49 19.40 -7.14
C GLY A 602 -1.87 19.03 -5.71
N ALA A 603 -2.39 17.82 -5.49
CA ALA A 603 -2.70 17.32 -4.14
C ALA A 603 -1.42 17.06 -3.34
N LEU A 604 -0.42 16.45 -3.97
CA LEU A 604 0.86 16.15 -3.36
C LEU A 604 1.59 17.44 -2.96
N ALA A 605 1.62 18.45 -3.83
CA ALA A 605 2.19 19.76 -3.51
C ALA A 605 1.49 20.42 -2.30
N ARG A 606 0.15 20.40 -2.24
CA ARG A 606 -0.60 20.94 -1.09
C ARG A 606 -0.31 20.20 0.22
N ARG A 607 -0.18 18.87 0.16
CA ARG A 607 0.19 18.03 1.31
C ARG A 607 1.59 18.34 1.81
N ALA A 608 2.56 18.45 0.91
CA ALA A 608 3.92 18.86 1.25
C ALA A 608 3.96 20.29 1.82
N GLU A 609 3.17 21.23 1.26
CA GLU A 609 3.04 22.60 1.78
C GLU A 609 2.53 22.63 3.22
N ALA A 610 1.58 21.74 3.56
CA ALA A 610 0.98 21.66 4.88
C ALA A 610 1.91 21.13 5.99
N ILE A 611 3.03 20.50 5.63
CA ILE A 611 4.06 20.10 6.59
C ILE A 611 4.82 21.34 7.06
N ASP A 612 4.80 21.60 8.37
CA ASP A 612 5.52 22.71 9.00
C ASP A 612 7.04 22.47 8.95
N PRO A 613 7.82 23.32 8.25
CA PRO A 613 9.26 23.15 8.15
C PRO A 613 10.01 23.33 9.47
N ALA A 614 9.40 23.94 10.50
CA ALA A 614 10.05 24.15 11.79
C ALA A 614 10.31 22.85 12.57
N GLY A 615 9.54 21.79 12.28
CA GLY A 615 9.69 20.47 12.91
C GLY A 615 10.59 19.50 12.15
N LEU A 616 11.14 19.90 11.00
CA LEU A 616 11.91 19.06 10.10
C LEU A 616 13.42 19.22 10.32
N ASP A 617 14.18 18.16 10.05
CA ASP A 617 15.63 18.26 9.95
C ASP A 617 16.09 18.92 8.63
N GLY A 618 17.42 19.11 8.49
CA GLY A 618 17.99 19.76 7.32
C GLY A 618 17.70 19.07 5.99
N GLU A 619 17.73 17.73 5.95
CA GLU A 619 17.48 16.95 4.73
C GLU A 619 16.00 16.84 4.42
N GLU A 620 15.16 16.76 5.44
CA GLU A 620 13.71 16.79 5.30
C GLU A 620 13.24 18.15 4.74
N VAL A 621 13.82 19.27 5.18
CA VAL A 621 13.53 20.57 4.57
C VAL A 621 13.89 20.57 3.08
N LEU A 622 15.08 20.07 2.70
CA LEU A 622 15.49 20.03 1.30
C LEU A 622 14.62 19.08 0.47
N THR A 623 14.26 17.92 1.01
CA THR A 623 13.41 16.95 0.33
C THR A 623 12.00 17.50 0.11
N ARG A 624 11.44 18.23 1.10
CA ARG A 624 10.19 18.96 0.94
C ARG A 624 10.27 19.98 -0.20
N GLU A 625 11.35 20.75 -0.28
CA GLU A 625 11.53 21.72 -1.38
C GLU A 625 11.67 21.03 -2.75
N VAL A 626 12.34 19.87 -2.83
CA VAL A 626 12.37 19.06 -4.06
C VAL A 626 10.98 18.62 -4.48
N ILE A 627 10.17 18.11 -3.55
CA ILE A 627 8.80 17.67 -3.82
C ILE A 627 7.99 18.82 -4.40
N LEU A 628 8.07 20.01 -3.78
CA LEU A 628 7.34 21.19 -4.21
C LEU A 628 7.80 21.69 -5.58
N ALA A 629 9.11 21.84 -5.78
CA ALA A 629 9.67 22.33 -7.03
C ALA A 629 9.37 21.37 -8.19
N TYR A 630 9.54 20.06 -7.99
CA TYR A 630 9.26 19.06 -9.02
C TYR A 630 7.77 19.00 -9.36
N SER A 631 6.90 18.93 -8.35
CA SER A 631 5.45 18.89 -8.57
C SER A 631 4.96 20.14 -9.32
N ARG A 632 5.43 21.33 -8.94
CA ARG A 632 5.08 22.59 -9.62
C ARG A 632 5.63 22.64 -11.05
N GLY A 633 6.85 22.17 -11.28
CA GLY A 633 7.43 22.08 -12.63
C GLY A 633 6.63 21.14 -13.54
N VAL A 634 6.19 19.99 -13.02
CA VAL A 634 5.29 19.09 -13.76
C VAL A 634 3.96 19.75 -14.07
N LEU A 635 3.36 20.47 -13.10
CA LEU A 635 2.12 21.22 -13.32
C LEU A 635 2.30 22.30 -14.40
N ASP A 636 3.38 23.08 -14.36
CA ASP A 636 3.70 24.09 -15.38
C ASP A 636 3.84 23.46 -16.77
N THR A 637 4.49 22.29 -16.88
CA THR A 637 4.60 21.53 -18.13
C THR A 637 3.24 21.03 -18.63
N LEU A 638 2.38 20.50 -17.75
CA LEU A 638 1.02 20.07 -18.12
C LEU A 638 0.15 21.27 -18.56
N ASP A 639 0.27 22.40 -17.87
CA ASP A 639 -0.46 23.66 -18.14
C ASP A 639 -0.03 24.30 -19.46
N SER A 640 1.24 24.14 -19.83
CA SER A 640 1.76 24.58 -21.13
C SER A 640 1.07 23.86 -22.29
N ARG A 641 0.59 22.62 -22.10
CA ARG A 641 0.11 21.70 -23.15
C ARG A 641 1.19 21.42 -24.22
N LEU A 642 2.47 21.43 -23.84
CA LEU A 642 3.61 21.24 -24.74
C LEU A 642 3.49 19.97 -25.61
N ALA A 643 2.99 18.86 -25.05
CA ALA A 643 2.78 17.61 -25.80
C ALA A 643 1.85 17.76 -27.02
N GLY A 644 0.90 18.70 -26.96
CA GLY A 644 0.02 19.04 -28.07
C GLY A 644 0.69 19.87 -29.18
N PHE A 645 1.81 20.52 -28.87
CA PHE A 645 2.59 21.37 -29.77
C PHE A 645 3.85 20.65 -30.32
N ALA A 646 4.46 19.75 -29.56
CA ALA A 646 5.72 19.10 -29.92
C ALA A 646 5.52 17.97 -30.96
N VAL A 647 5.93 18.23 -32.20
CA VAL A 647 5.76 17.30 -33.36
C VAL A 647 7.06 17.02 -34.12
N SER A 648 8.20 17.56 -33.70
CA SER A 648 9.48 17.47 -34.43
C SER A 648 10.31 16.23 -34.05
N ASP A 649 11.56 16.17 -34.51
CA ASP A 649 12.57 15.12 -34.28
C ASP A 649 13.30 15.18 -32.93
N GLY A 650 12.83 16.03 -32.01
CA GLY A 650 13.42 16.21 -30.68
C GLY A 650 12.77 15.37 -29.57
N PHE A 651 13.45 15.31 -28.43
CA PHE A 651 13.06 14.59 -27.21
C PHE A 651 11.69 14.96 -26.64
N SER A 652 11.19 16.17 -26.94
CA SER A 652 9.90 16.67 -26.45
C SER A 652 8.69 16.10 -27.21
N SER A 653 8.90 15.46 -28.37
CA SER A 653 7.83 14.92 -29.22
C SER A 653 7.31 13.58 -28.67
N PRO A 654 6.06 13.49 -28.18
CA PRO A 654 5.54 12.25 -27.57
C PRO A 654 5.56 11.08 -28.54
N ALA A 655 5.29 11.34 -29.83
CA ALA A 655 5.29 10.30 -30.84
C ALA A 655 6.69 9.72 -31.08
N LEU A 656 7.76 10.49 -30.91
CA LEU A 656 9.13 10.02 -31.17
C LEU A 656 9.84 9.51 -29.92
N LEU A 657 9.32 9.82 -28.73
CA LEU A 657 9.82 9.32 -27.45
C LEU A 657 10.07 7.80 -27.49
N LEU A 658 9.16 7.03 -28.08
CA LEU A 658 9.31 5.57 -28.17
C LEU A 658 10.51 5.14 -29.02
N LEU A 659 10.76 5.82 -30.14
CA LEU A 659 11.89 5.51 -31.04
C LEU A 659 13.23 5.88 -30.42
N PHE A 660 13.24 6.77 -29.43
CA PHE A 660 14.44 7.19 -28.73
C PHE A 660 14.71 6.35 -27.47
N THR A 661 13.70 6.16 -26.60
CA THR A 661 13.88 5.57 -25.28
C THR A 661 13.90 4.04 -25.31
N LEU A 662 13.06 3.40 -26.12
CA LEU A 662 12.98 1.94 -26.16
C LEU A 662 14.29 1.25 -26.60
N PRO A 663 15.07 1.77 -27.58
CA PRO A 663 16.36 1.19 -27.94
C PRO A 663 17.41 1.21 -26.81
N GLN A 664 17.24 2.07 -25.80
CA GLN A 664 18.18 2.21 -24.68
C GLN A 664 17.91 1.24 -23.52
N LEU A 665 16.79 0.51 -23.58
CA LEU A 665 16.43 -0.47 -22.57
C LEU A 665 17.26 -1.73 -22.73
N VAL A 666 17.69 -2.32 -21.60
CA VAL A 666 18.43 -3.59 -21.56
C VAL A 666 17.52 -4.66 -20.95
N PRO A 667 16.85 -5.50 -21.76
CA PRO A 667 16.05 -6.62 -21.24
C PRO A 667 16.98 -7.78 -20.89
N ASP A 668 17.49 -7.74 -19.66
CA ASP A 668 18.43 -8.70 -19.06
C ASP A 668 17.74 -9.83 -18.28
N ASP A 669 16.41 -9.82 -18.20
CA ASP A 669 15.58 -10.89 -17.66
C ASP A 669 14.32 -11.15 -18.50
N GLU A 670 13.63 -12.26 -18.21
CA GLU A 670 12.43 -12.66 -18.96
C GLU A 670 11.27 -11.68 -18.79
N GLN A 671 11.11 -11.06 -17.62
CA GLN A 671 10.05 -10.10 -17.34
C GLN A 671 10.23 -8.84 -18.19
N LYS A 672 11.42 -8.24 -18.19
CA LYS A 672 11.76 -7.06 -19.00
C LYS A 672 11.66 -7.37 -20.49
N ALA A 673 12.09 -8.55 -20.93
CA ALA A 673 11.95 -8.97 -22.32
C ALA A 673 10.46 -9.08 -22.75
N ARG A 674 9.62 -9.73 -21.95
CA ARG A 674 8.16 -9.79 -22.22
C ARG A 674 7.49 -8.42 -22.10
N GLY A 675 7.95 -7.60 -21.17
CA GLY A 675 7.52 -6.21 -21.00
C GLY A 675 7.82 -5.37 -22.24
N TYR A 676 9.00 -5.53 -22.85
CA TYR A 676 9.35 -4.89 -24.12
C TYR A 676 8.37 -5.24 -25.25
N LEU A 677 8.01 -6.52 -25.40
CA LEU A 677 7.01 -6.95 -26.39
C LEU A 677 5.64 -6.32 -26.11
N SER A 678 5.25 -6.23 -24.83
CA SER A 678 3.98 -5.60 -24.42
C SER A 678 3.94 -4.11 -24.79
N ARG A 679 5.05 -3.39 -24.62
CA ARG A 679 5.21 -1.99 -25.06
C ARG A 679 5.07 -1.84 -26.57
N LEU A 680 5.67 -2.73 -27.37
CA LEU A 680 5.50 -2.73 -28.82
C LEU A 680 4.03 -3.01 -29.21
N ALA A 681 3.34 -3.88 -28.49
CA ALA A 681 1.92 -4.14 -28.71
C ALA A 681 1.02 -2.94 -28.33
N ALA A 682 1.40 -2.18 -27.29
CA ALA A 682 0.69 -0.98 -26.85
C ALA A 682 0.96 0.27 -27.71
N ALA A 683 2.05 0.30 -28.48
CA ALA A 683 2.50 1.46 -29.25
C ALA A 683 1.43 2.01 -30.23
N GLY A 684 0.55 1.14 -30.76
CA GLY A 684 -0.56 1.55 -31.61
C GLY A 684 -1.54 2.46 -30.89
N GLY A 685 -2.04 2.04 -29.73
CA GLY A 685 -2.96 2.83 -28.92
C GLY A 685 -2.32 4.09 -28.35
N TYR A 686 -1.03 4.02 -27.98
CA TYR A 686 -0.25 5.18 -27.56
C TYR A 686 -0.24 6.28 -28.63
N LEU A 687 0.12 5.95 -29.88
CA LEU A 687 0.17 6.91 -30.98
C LEU A 687 -1.22 7.45 -31.35
N ASP A 688 -2.26 6.62 -31.27
CA ASP A 688 -3.63 7.08 -31.51
C ASP A 688 -4.04 8.13 -30.44
N ALA A 689 -3.68 7.93 -29.17
CA ALA A 689 -3.92 8.90 -28.11
C ALA A 689 -3.10 10.20 -28.27
N VAL A 690 -1.85 10.12 -28.77
CA VAL A 690 -1.06 11.32 -29.15
C VAL A 690 -1.76 12.11 -30.25
N ILE A 691 -2.25 11.43 -31.30
CA ILE A 691 -3.00 12.06 -32.39
C ILE A 691 -4.24 12.79 -31.86
N GLU A 692 -5.01 12.16 -30.99
CA GLU A 692 -6.21 12.78 -30.39
C GLU A 692 -5.88 14.03 -29.58
N SER A 693 -4.83 13.96 -28.75
CA SER A 693 -4.37 15.08 -27.92
C SER A 693 -3.89 16.27 -28.78
N GLN A 694 -3.09 16.00 -29.81
CA GLN A 694 -2.60 17.02 -30.75
C GLN A 694 -3.72 17.59 -31.63
N ARG A 695 -4.69 16.78 -32.04
CA ARG A 695 -5.89 17.24 -32.77
C ARG A 695 -6.72 18.19 -31.91
N ALA A 696 -6.88 17.88 -30.63
CA ALA A 696 -7.56 18.77 -29.68
C ALA A 696 -6.80 20.09 -29.49
N ALA A 697 -5.46 20.04 -29.36
CA ALA A 697 -4.63 21.25 -29.30
C ALA A 697 -4.77 22.11 -30.57
N ALA A 698 -4.75 21.49 -31.75
CA ALA A 698 -4.92 22.18 -33.03
C ALA A 698 -6.30 22.85 -33.15
N ALA A 699 -7.36 22.20 -32.66
CA ALA A 699 -8.72 22.77 -32.64
C ALA A 699 -8.82 24.04 -31.78
N ASP A 700 -7.99 24.16 -30.73
CA ASP A 700 -7.90 25.34 -29.87
C ASP A 700 -6.99 26.44 -30.46
N GLY A 701 -6.47 26.26 -31.68
CA GLY A 701 -5.51 27.17 -32.31
C GLY A 701 -4.09 27.07 -31.73
N PHE A 702 -3.80 26.01 -30.96
CA PHE A 702 -2.49 25.72 -30.40
C PHE A 702 -1.73 24.77 -31.33
N VAL A 703 -1.11 25.34 -32.36
CA VAL A 703 -0.52 24.60 -33.48
C VAL A 703 0.99 24.87 -33.61
N PRO A 704 1.80 23.86 -33.97
CA PRO A 704 3.22 24.04 -34.23
C PRO A 704 3.52 24.85 -35.50
N PRO A 705 4.74 25.37 -35.65
CA PRO A 705 5.20 25.95 -36.91
C PRO A 705 5.44 24.89 -38.00
N GLU A 706 5.22 25.29 -39.26
CA GLU A 706 5.23 24.44 -40.45
C GLU A 706 6.53 23.65 -40.59
N PHE A 707 7.67 24.29 -40.35
CA PHE A 707 8.96 23.62 -40.52
C PHE A 707 9.16 22.46 -39.53
N LEU A 708 8.65 22.56 -38.29
CA LEU A 708 8.69 21.47 -37.31
C LEU A 708 7.79 20.31 -37.71
N VAL A 709 6.59 20.61 -38.24
CA VAL A 709 5.69 19.57 -38.78
C VAL A 709 6.37 18.83 -39.92
N ARG A 710 7.02 19.56 -40.83
CA ARG A 710 7.78 18.95 -41.94
C ARG A 710 8.97 18.12 -41.46
N ILE A 711 9.65 18.55 -40.41
CA ILE A 711 10.72 17.77 -39.76
C ILE A 711 10.16 16.46 -39.20
N GLY A 712 9.05 16.52 -38.45
CA GLY A 712 8.36 15.34 -37.91
C GLY A 712 7.96 14.35 -39.00
N ILE A 713 7.34 14.83 -40.08
CA ILE A 713 6.99 14.01 -41.24
C ILE A 713 8.22 13.31 -41.83
N ARG A 714 9.31 14.06 -42.09
CA ARG A 714 10.54 13.49 -42.65
C ARG A 714 11.18 12.46 -41.72
N TYR A 715 11.14 12.70 -40.41
CA TYR A 715 11.66 11.76 -39.42
C TYR A 715 10.91 10.43 -39.48
N VAL A 716 9.58 10.50 -39.45
CA VAL A 716 8.73 9.31 -39.52
C VAL A 716 8.88 8.60 -40.87
N GLU A 717 8.99 9.33 -41.98
CA GLU A 717 9.25 8.75 -43.31
C GLU A 717 10.60 8.04 -43.37
N ARG A 718 11.65 8.59 -42.76
CA ARG A 718 12.95 7.93 -42.64
C ARG A 718 12.85 6.65 -41.83
N TYR A 719 12.19 6.67 -40.67
CA TYR A 719 11.93 5.48 -39.86
C TYR A 719 11.18 4.41 -40.66
N LEU A 720 10.10 4.79 -41.36
CA LEU A 720 9.31 3.89 -42.20
C LEU A 720 10.13 3.33 -43.38
N GLY A 721 11.10 4.07 -43.91
CA GLY A 721 12.00 3.61 -44.97
C GLY A 721 13.09 2.62 -44.53
N ALA A 722 13.45 2.59 -43.24
CA ALA A 722 14.59 1.81 -42.71
C ALA A 722 14.18 0.43 -42.13
N GLU A 723 13.48 -0.42 -42.90
CA GLU A 723 12.94 -1.70 -42.38
C GLU A 723 13.99 -2.69 -41.85
N ARG A 724 15.19 -2.69 -42.43
CA ARG A 724 16.26 -3.64 -42.05
C ARG A 724 17.04 -3.18 -40.81
N GLU A 725 17.04 -1.88 -40.54
CA GLU A 725 17.77 -1.19 -39.47
C GLU A 725 16.78 -0.54 -38.50
N ASP A 726 15.67 -1.23 -38.20
CA ASP A 726 14.65 -0.70 -37.30
C ASP A 726 15.23 -0.58 -35.87
N PRO A 727 15.30 0.63 -35.27
CA PRO A 727 15.93 0.83 -33.96
C PRO A 727 15.21 0.08 -32.83
N LEU A 728 13.93 -0.29 -33.02
CA LEU A 728 13.16 -1.08 -32.07
C LEU A 728 13.39 -2.59 -32.23
N ARG A 729 14.25 -3.01 -33.19
CA ARG A 729 14.63 -4.41 -33.39
C ARG A 729 15.73 -4.84 -32.41
N ILE A 730 15.53 -4.61 -31.11
CA ILE A 730 16.52 -4.98 -30.08
C ILE A 730 16.58 -6.50 -29.87
N THR A 731 17.67 -6.97 -29.27
CA THR A 731 17.83 -8.36 -28.84
C THR A 731 18.02 -8.39 -27.32
N PRO A 732 17.22 -9.17 -26.56
CA PRO A 732 17.39 -9.29 -25.11
C PRO A 732 18.69 -10.02 -24.77
N GLU A 733 19.23 -9.79 -23.57
CA GLU A 733 20.43 -10.51 -23.10
C GLU A 733 20.11 -11.95 -22.66
N VAL A 734 18.82 -12.25 -22.45
CA VAL A 734 18.30 -13.58 -22.12
C VAL A 734 17.56 -14.22 -23.29
N ASP A 735 17.63 -15.56 -23.39
CA ASP A 735 16.89 -16.31 -24.40
C ASP A 735 15.42 -16.46 -23.99
N VAL A 736 14.53 -15.76 -24.69
CA VAL A 736 13.08 -15.85 -24.51
C VAL A 736 12.46 -16.46 -25.76
N ALA A 737 11.84 -17.63 -25.58
CA ALA A 737 11.26 -18.42 -26.66
C ALA A 737 10.27 -17.58 -27.50
N GLY A 738 10.55 -17.48 -28.80
CA GLY A 738 9.69 -16.77 -29.75
C GLY A 738 9.83 -15.24 -29.76
N PHE A 739 10.69 -14.64 -28.93
CA PHE A 739 10.82 -13.18 -28.81
C PHE A 739 11.06 -12.50 -30.16
N ALA A 740 12.04 -12.95 -30.95
CA ALA A 740 12.36 -12.32 -32.22
C ALA A 740 11.19 -12.36 -33.21
N ALA A 741 10.47 -13.48 -33.28
CA ALA A 741 9.32 -13.65 -34.15
C ALA A 741 8.16 -12.73 -33.73
N GLU A 742 7.89 -12.64 -32.42
CA GLU A 742 6.82 -11.78 -31.90
C GLU A 742 7.17 -10.30 -32.03
N ARG A 743 8.40 -9.90 -31.71
CA ARG A 743 8.91 -8.54 -31.95
C ARG A 743 8.75 -8.14 -33.41
N ASP A 744 9.22 -8.97 -34.34
CA ASP A 744 9.17 -8.64 -35.77
C ASP A 744 7.72 -8.56 -36.28
N ARG A 745 6.81 -9.40 -35.74
CA ARG A 745 5.38 -9.32 -35.99
C ARG A 745 4.79 -7.99 -35.49
N LEU A 746 5.06 -7.61 -34.24
CA LEU A 746 4.56 -6.37 -33.63
C LEU A 746 5.09 -5.12 -34.35
N LEU A 747 6.36 -5.11 -34.77
CA LEU A 747 6.92 -4.03 -35.57
C LEU A 747 6.17 -3.88 -36.91
N ALA A 748 5.90 -4.99 -37.59
CA ALA A 748 5.24 -5.00 -38.90
C ALA A 748 3.73 -4.69 -38.83
N GLU A 749 3.03 -5.23 -37.84
CA GLU A 749 1.56 -5.22 -37.74
C GLU A 749 1.00 -4.10 -36.85
N VAL A 750 1.78 -3.61 -35.87
CA VAL A 750 1.31 -2.61 -34.89
C VAL A 750 2.07 -1.29 -35.06
N VAL A 751 3.38 -1.31 -34.83
CA VAL A 751 4.20 -0.08 -34.68
C VAL A 751 4.29 0.69 -35.99
N ARG A 752 4.72 0.05 -37.08
CA ARG A 752 4.88 0.72 -38.38
C ARG A 752 3.54 1.23 -38.95
N PRO A 753 2.43 0.48 -38.91
CA PRO A 753 1.13 1.01 -39.29
C PRO A 753 0.69 2.22 -38.45
N ALA A 754 1.00 2.25 -37.15
CA ALA A 754 0.67 3.38 -36.29
C ALA A 754 1.48 4.64 -36.66
N TYR A 755 2.78 4.51 -36.93
CA TYR A 755 3.59 5.63 -37.43
C TYR A 755 3.15 6.13 -38.80
N ARG A 756 2.64 5.26 -39.70
CA ARG A 756 2.01 5.72 -40.95
C ARG A 756 0.79 6.61 -40.68
N ARG A 757 -0.09 6.21 -39.76
CA ARG A 757 -1.24 7.04 -39.35
C ARG A 757 -0.80 8.38 -38.77
N TYR A 758 0.23 8.37 -37.90
CA TYR A 758 0.76 9.62 -37.33
C TYR A 758 1.36 10.54 -38.40
N ARG A 759 2.11 9.99 -39.36
CA ARG A 759 2.61 10.74 -40.52
C ARG A 759 1.48 11.36 -41.33
N ASP A 760 0.46 10.57 -41.65
CA ASP A 760 -0.70 11.03 -42.42
C ASP A 760 -1.45 12.14 -41.67
N PHE A 761 -1.66 11.99 -40.35
CA PHE A 761 -2.23 13.04 -39.49
C PHE A 761 -1.42 14.34 -39.55
N LEU A 762 -0.08 14.27 -39.39
CA LEU A 762 0.76 15.46 -39.50
C LEU A 762 0.65 16.13 -40.87
N ALA A 763 0.62 15.35 -41.95
CA ALA A 763 0.59 15.86 -43.31
C ALA A 763 -0.78 16.43 -43.73
N GLU A 764 -1.88 15.78 -43.32
CA GLU A 764 -3.23 16.06 -43.79
C GLU A 764 -4.01 16.98 -42.85
N GLU A 765 -3.74 16.95 -41.54
CA GLU A 765 -4.48 17.71 -40.54
C GLU A 765 -3.66 18.84 -39.91
N VAL A 766 -2.41 18.60 -39.52
CA VAL A 766 -1.59 19.60 -38.79
C VAL A 766 -0.88 20.58 -39.73
N LEU A 767 -0.22 20.07 -40.78
CA LEU A 767 0.55 20.90 -41.72
C LEU A 767 -0.28 22.01 -42.38
N PRO A 768 -1.54 21.79 -42.81
CA PRO A 768 -2.35 22.84 -43.44
C PRO A 768 -2.71 24.02 -42.52
N VAL A 769 -2.65 23.83 -41.20
CA VAL A 769 -3.00 24.84 -40.19
C VAL A 769 -1.79 25.34 -39.40
N ALA A 770 -0.59 24.84 -39.70
CA ALA A 770 0.65 25.15 -39.00
C ALA A 770 1.04 26.64 -39.13
N LYS A 771 1.79 27.16 -38.14
CA LYS A 771 2.26 28.55 -38.16
C LYS A 771 3.40 28.76 -39.16
N PRO A 772 3.51 29.94 -39.79
CA PRO A 772 4.68 30.25 -40.60
C PRO A 772 5.95 30.29 -39.74
N ASP A 773 7.11 30.12 -40.37
CA ASP A 773 8.43 30.24 -39.72
C ASP A 773 8.75 31.66 -39.20
N THR A 774 7.94 32.65 -39.58
CA THR A 774 7.94 34.01 -39.02
C THR A 774 7.32 34.11 -37.63
N GLU A 775 6.54 33.10 -37.20
CA GLU A 775 5.88 33.03 -35.89
C GLU A 775 6.13 31.67 -35.22
N PRO A 776 7.40 31.28 -34.98
CA PRO A 776 7.74 29.94 -34.48
C PRO A 776 7.44 29.75 -32.99
N GLY A 777 7.20 30.84 -32.26
CA GLY A 777 7.15 30.85 -30.81
C GLY A 777 5.82 30.43 -30.19
N ILE A 778 5.87 29.47 -29.26
CA ILE A 778 4.74 29.09 -28.40
C ILE A 778 4.08 30.29 -27.68
N GLY A 779 4.83 31.34 -27.33
CA GLY A 779 4.28 32.49 -26.61
C GLY A 779 3.34 33.38 -27.44
N LEU A 780 3.36 33.23 -28.76
CA LEU A 780 2.46 33.93 -29.68
C LEU A 780 1.11 33.21 -29.87
N LEU A 781 0.97 31.99 -29.32
CA LEU A 781 -0.26 31.20 -29.38
C LEU A 781 -1.26 31.62 -28.28
N PRO A 782 -2.53 31.16 -28.32
CA PRO A 782 -3.50 31.46 -27.28
C PRO A 782 -3.01 31.08 -25.86
N GLY A 783 -2.98 32.06 -24.95
CA GLY A 783 -2.43 31.90 -23.59
C GLY A 783 -0.90 31.67 -23.57
N GLY A 784 -0.21 31.85 -24.70
CA GLY A 784 1.17 31.45 -24.89
C GLY A 784 2.16 32.10 -23.93
N ALA A 785 2.01 33.39 -23.64
CA ALA A 785 2.93 34.11 -22.74
C ALA A 785 2.97 33.48 -21.33
N GLU A 786 1.81 33.12 -20.78
CA GLU A 786 1.70 32.45 -19.47
C GLU A 786 2.29 31.03 -19.53
N LYS A 787 1.99 30.29 -20.61
CA LYS A 787 2.52 28.94 -20.86
C LYS A 787 4.03 28.93 -20.96
N TYR A 788 4.62 29.87 -21.71
CA TYR A 788 6.07 29.97 -21.85
C TYR A 788 6.74 30.40 -20.54
N GLN A 789 6.14 31.32 -19.77
CA GLN A 789 6.65 31.64 -18.44
C GLN A 789 6.59 30.44 -17.48
N GLY A 790 5.57 29.59 -17.59
CA GLY A 790 5.53 28.29 -16.89
C GLY A 790 6.67 27.37 -17.31
N LEU A 791 6.93 27.23 -18.61
CA LEU A 791 8.07 26.44 -19.11
C LEU A 791 9.41 27.01 -18.63
N ILE A 792 9.58 28.33 -18.56
CA ILE A 792 10.79 28.94 -17.96
C ILE A 792 10.94 28.47 -16.50
N ARG A 793 9.88 28.49 -15.69
CA ARG A 793 9.95 28.00 -14.30
C ARG A 793 10.27 26.51 -14.22
N ALA A 794 9.60 25.69 -15.04
CA ALA A 794 9.82 24.24 -15.07
C ALA A 794 11.28 23.89 -15.43
N GLU A 795 11.84 24.60 -16.40
CA GLU A 795 13.18 24.32 -16.95
C GLU A 795 14.32 24.98 -16.17
N THR A 796 14.06 26.13 -15.53
CA THR A 796 15.10 26.89 -14.82
C THR A 796 15.01 26.80 -13.30
N THR A 797 13.85 26.43 -12.75
CA THR A 797 13.52 26.54 -11.30
C THR A 797 13.60 27.97 -10.75
N THR A 798 13.53 28.99 -11.62
CA THR A 798 13.59 30.41 -11.26
C THR A 798 12.35 31.18 -11.76
N ASP A 799 12.05 32.30 -11.11
CA ASP A 799 10.99 33.23 -11.55
C ASP A 799 11.50 34.30 -12.53
N ARG A 800 12.66 34.08 -13.18
CA ARG A 800 13.22 35.04 -14.14
C ARG A 800 12.27 35.19 -15.34
N THR A 801 12.15 36.42 -15.82
CA THR A 801 11.27 36.71 -16.97
C THR A 801 12.02 36.47 -18.28
N ALA A 802 11.28 36.18 -19.35
CA ALA A 802 11.87 36.03 -20.69
C ALA A 802 12.71 37.26 -21.11
N GLN A 803 12.28 38.48 -20.78
CA GLN A 803 13.02 39.70 -21.09
C GLN A 803 14.35 39.79 -20.33
N ASP A 804 14.32 39.49 -19.04
CA ASP A 804 15.52 39.49 -18.19
C ASP A 804 16.56 38.46 -18.67
N LEU A 805 16.10 37.27 -19.06
CA LEU A 805 16.94 36.23 -19.66
C LEU A 805 17.51 36.66 -21.01
N HIS A 806 16.70 37.30 -21.86
CA HIS A 806 17.15 37.84 -23.14
C HIS A 806 18.28 38.86 -22.97
N ASP A 807 18.06 39.85 -22.10
CA ASP A 807 19.03 40.93 -21.84
C ASP A 807 20.33 40.39 -21.23
N THR A 808 20.20 39.36 -20.38
CA THR A 808 21.36 38.63 -19.83
C THR A 808 22.17 37.98 -20.94
N GLY A 809 21.50 37.25 -21.85
CA GLY A 809 22.18 36.61 -22.98
C GLY A 809 22.93 37.61 -23.87
N LEU A 810 22.31 38.76 -24.17
CA LEU A 810 22.94 39.84 -24.94
C LEU A 810 24.21 40.37 -24.24
N ALA A 811 24.12 40.64 -22.94
CA ALA A 811 25.26 41.13 -22.16
C ALA A 811 26.42 40.12 -22.13
N MET A 812 26.11 38.83 -22.05
CA MET A 812 27.12 37.76 -22.05
C MET A 812 27.83 37.62 -23.39
N ILE A 813 27.09 37.70 -24.50
CA ILE A 813 27.67 37.67 -25.86
C ILE A 813 28.66 38.84 -26.06
N GLU A 814 28.32 40.03 -25.56
CA GLU A 814 29.23 41.18 -25.59
C GLU A 814 30.48 40.95 -24.72
N ALA A 815 30.33 40.41 -23.51
CA ALA A 815 31.46 40.11 -22.64
C ALA A 815 32.43 39.08 -23.28
N GLN A 816 31.88 37.99 -23.82
CA GLN A 816 32.63 36.90 -24.47
C GLN A 816 33.34 37.37 -25.74
N SER A 817 32.81 38.37 -26.43
CA SER A 817 33.50 39.02 -27.56
C SER A 817 34.88 39.55 -27.15
N GLY A 818 35.05 40.08 -25.93
CA GLY A 818 36.36 40.50 -25.42
C GLY A 818 37.36 39.34 -25.23
N GLU A 819 36.88 38.21 -24.75
CA GLU A 819 37.69 36.99 -24.58
C GLU A 819 38.11 36.40 -25.92
N TYR A 820 37.19 36.33 -26.89
CA TYR A 820 37.50 35.89 -28.25
C TYR A 820 38.59 36.74 -28.88
N ARG A 821 38.52 38.07 -28.76
CA ARG A 821 39.59 38.95 -29.28
C ARG A 821 40.93 38.67 -28.63
N SER A 822 40.94 38.42 -27.32
CA SER A 822 42.15 38.17 -26.56
C SER A 822 42.79 36.82 -26.88
N LEU A 823 41.98 35.76 -27.02
CA LEU A 823 42.45 34.43 -27.42
C LEU A 823 42.80 34.38 -28.91
N GLY A 824 41.99 34.99 -29.77
CA GLY A 824 42.23 35.10 -31.20
C GLY A 824 43.54 35.80 -31.53
N GLU A 825 43.92 36.82 -30.76
CA GLU A 825 45.22 37.50 -30.94
C GLU A 825 46.38 36.54 -30.64
N ARG A 826 46.25 35.69 -29.61
CA ARG A 826 47.30 34.72 -29.24
C ARG A 826 47.38 33.52 -30.19
N VAL A 827 46.23 33.05 -30.67
CA VAL A 827 46.13 31.83 -31.49
C VAL A 827 46.26 32.12 -32.99
N PHE A 828 45.55 33.13 -33.48
CA PHE A 828 45.46 33.47 -34.91
C PHE A 828 46.16 34.79 -35.28
N GLY A 829 46.61 35.58 -34.30
CA GLY A 829 47.25 36.87 -34.56
C GLY A 829 46.28 37.99 -34.95
N THR A 830 44.98 37.82 -34.71
CA THR A 830 43.94 38.80 -35.07
C THR A 830 42.97 39.04 -33.92
N ARG A 831 42.46 40.27 -33.82
CA ARG A 831 41.39 40.65 -32.88
C ARG A 831 40.05 40.86 -33.58
N GLU A 832 39.94 40.51 -34.87
CA GLU A 832 38.71 40.68 -35.63
C GLU A 832 37.81 39.44 -35.48
N LEU A 833 36.66 39.61 -34.82
CA LEU A 833 35.73 38.50 -34.54
C LEU A 833 35.30 37.75 -35.80
N PRO A 834 34.93 38.41 -36.92
CA PRO A 834 34.57 37.68 -38.14
C PRO A 834 35.69 36.78 -38.66
N GLU A 835 36.95 37.23 -38.55
CA GLU A 835 38.10 36.42 -38.95
C GLU A 835 38.32 35.26 -37.98
N ILE A 836 38.25 35.50 -36.67
CA ILE A 836 38.38 34.45 -35.64
C ILE A 836 37.31 33.36 -35.83
N PHE A 837 36.05 33.77 -36.04
CA PHE A 837 34.93 32.84 -36.23
C PHE A 837 35.08 32.07 -37.54
N ASP A 838 35.48 32.72 -38.64
CA ASP A 838 35.74 32.03 -39.91
C ASP A 838 36.84 30.98 -39.77
N ARG A 839 37.94 31.29 -39.06
CA ARG A 839 39.02 30.33 -38.77
C ARG A 839 38.52 29.12 -37.98
N LEU A 840 37.76 29.34 -36.90
CA LEU A 840 37.19 28.25 -36.10
C LEU A 840 36.24 27.36 -36.93
N ARG A 841 35.51 27.96 -37.88
CA ARG A 841 34.58 27.26 -38.78
C ARG A 841 35.24 26.53 -39.94
N THR A 842 36.41 26.94 -40.42
CA THR A 842 36.92 26.48 -41.72
C THR A 842 38.33 25.90 -41.68
N ASP A 843 39.14 26.16 -40.65
CA ASP A 843 40.53 25.71 -40.62
C ASP A 843 40.61 24.17 -40.57
N PRO A 844 41.19 23.51 -41.58
CA PRO A 844 41.33 22.05 -41.61
C PRO A 844 42.19 21.49 -40.47
N ALA A 845 43.09 22.29 -39.88
CA ALA A 845 43.88 21.88 -38.73
C ALA A 845 43.04 21.70 -37.46
N LEU A 846 41.83 22.28 -37.45
CA LEU A 846 40.85 22.17 -36.37
C LEU A 846 39.84 21.04 -36.61
N ARG A 847 40.18 20.06 -37.46
CA ARG A 847 39.37 18.87 -37.73
C ARG A 847 40.08 17.62 -37.27
N TRP A 848 39.30 16.59 -36.95
CA TRP A 848 39.86 15.28 -36.64
C TRP A 848 40.38 14.59 -37.90
N ARG A 849 41.40 13.76 -37.76
CA ARG A 849 41.84 12.86 -38.81
C ARG A 849 40.81 11.75 -39.05
N ASP A 850 40.31 11.15 -37.97
CA ASP A 850 39.38 10.03 -37.95
C ASP A 850 38.67 9.91 -36.59
N GLY A 851 37.69 9.01 -36.51
CA GLY A 851 36.94 8.77 -35.28
C GLY A 851 37.78 8.18 -34.14
N GLU A 852 38.86 7.46 -34.44
CA GLU A 852 39.75 6.89 -33.41
C GLU A 852 40.52 8.02 -32.70
N GLU A 853 41.02 9.01 -33.44
CA GLU A 853 41.67 10.19 -32.85
C GLU A 853 40.72 10.93 -31.89
N LEU A 854 39.45 11.10 -32.29
CA LEU A 854 38.42 11.74 -31.47
C LEU A 854 38.20 10.98 -30.16
N ILE A 855 37.99 9.66 -30.22
CA ILE A 855 37.75 8.83 -29.02
C ILE A 855 38.96 8.81 -28.09
N GLN A 856 40.17 8.71 -28.64
CA GLN A 856 41.40 8.74 -27.83
C GLN A 856 41.60 10.10 -27.15
N ALA A 857 41.29 11.20 -27.84
CA ALA A 857 41.35 12.53 -27.24
C ALA A 857 40.31 12.71 -26.12
N ALA A 858 39.08 12.20 -26.32
CA ALA A 858 38.05 12.20 -25.29
C ALA A 858 38.49 11.41 -24.04
N ARG A 859 39.01 10.19 -24.22
CA ARG A 859 39.57 9.37 -23.12
C ARG A 859 40.69 10.09 -22.38
N ALA A 860 41.63 10.68 -23.12
CA ALA A 860 42.75 11.41 -22.54
C ALA A 860 42.30 12.68 -21.78
N ALA A 861 41.19 13.32 -22.17
CA ALA A 861 40.62 14.43 -21.42
C ALA A 861 40.02 13.95 -20.09
N VAL A 862 39.21 12.87 -20.15
CA VAL A 862 38.59 12.26 -18.94
C VAL A 862 39.65 11.77 -17.96
N ASP A 863 40.67 11.04 -18.40
CA ASP A 863 41.75 10.55 -17.54
C ASP A 863 42.51 11.70 -16.84
N ARG A 864 42.74 12.83 -17.53
CA ARG A 864 43.36 14.02 -16.92
C ARG A 864 42.48 14.65 -15.86
N ALA A 865 41.18 14.78 -16.14
CA ALA A 865 40.23 15.36 -15.21
C ALA A 865 40.07 14.50 -13.95
N GLU A 866 39.95 13.18 -14.10
CA GLU A 866 39.90 12.23 -12.97
C GLU A 866 41.15 12.30 -12.09
N ALA A 867 42.34 12.41 -12.69
CA ALA A 867 43.58 12.57 -11.94
C ALA A 867 43.66 13.88 -11.14
N MET A 868 42.99 14.94 -11.60
CA MET A 868 42.98 16.26 -10.95
C MET A 868 41.84 16.42 -9.93
N ALA A 869 40.75 15.67 -10.08
CA ALA A 869 39.53 15.83 -9.27
C ALA A 869 39.78 15.84 -7.74
N PRO A 870 40.63 14.97 -7.14
CA PRO A 870 40.88 15.00 -5.69
C PRO A 870 41.50 16.31 -5.14
N GLN A 871 42.04 17.17 -6.00
CA GLN A 871 42.54 18.50 -5.60
C GLN A 871 41.45 19.57 -5.54
N TRP A 872 40.29 19.32 -6.17
CA TRP A 872 39.20 20.29 -6.37
C TRP A 872 37.88 19.84 -5.75
N PHE A 873 37.79 18.59 -5.30
CA PHE A 873 36.61 18.01 -4.65
C PHE A 873 37.02 17.26 -3.40
N LEU A 874 36.25 17.40 -2.30
CA LEU A 874 36.50 16.64 -1.07
C LEU A 874 36.22 15.14 -1.25
N ARG A 875 35.24 14.82 -2.11
CA ARG A 875 34.82 13.47 -2.44
C ARG A 875 34.68 13.33 -3.95
N THR A 876 34.97 12.14 -4.45
CA THR A 876 34.85 11.81 -5.88
C THR A 876 33.99 10.54 -6.03
N PRO A 877 33.19 10.41 -7.10
CA PRO A 877 32.45 9.19 -7.37
C PRO A 877 33.37 7.97 -7.46
N ALA A 878 32.90 6.82 -6.97
CA ALA A 878 33.62 5.55 -7.08
C ALA A 878 33.60 4.97 -8.51
N ALA A 879 32.51 5.17 -9.26
CA ALA A 879 32.40 4.73 -10.65
C ALA A 879 33.27 5.60 -11.57
N ARG A 880 33.93 4.96 -12.55
CA ARG A 880 34.64 5.66 -13.64
C ARG A 880 33.73 5.84 -14.83
N CYS A 881 33.96 6.89 -15.62
CA CYS A 881 33.22 7.12 -16.85
C CYS A 881 33.75 6.21 -17.97
N VAL A 882 32.86 5.47 -18.64
CA VAL A 882 33.19 4.80 -19.89
C VAL A 882 33.14 5.82 -21.03
N VAL A 883 34.09 5.76 -21.98
CA VAL A 883 34.09 6.58 -23.20
C VAL A 883 33.96 5.68 -24.42
N ALA A 884 32.89 5.86 -25.18
CA ALA A 884 32.50 5.02 -26.31
C ALA A 884 32.06 5.84 -27.55
N PRO A 885 32.19 5.30 -28.77
CA PRO A 885 31.56 5.90 -29.93
C PRO A 885 30.04 5.73 -29.88
N VAL A 886 29.29 6.73 -30.37
CA VAL A 886 27.84 6.59 -30.59
C VAL A 886 27.58 5.37 -31.50
N PRO A 887 26.59 4.51 -31.17
CA PRO A 887 26.22 3.36 -32.02
C PRO A 887 25.95 3.76 -33.47
N GLU A 888 26.34 2.90 -34.43
CA GLU A 888 26.27 3.22 -35.87
C GLU A 888 24.83 3.49 -36.35
N SER A 889 23.84 2.82 -35.74
CA SER A 889 22.41 3.04 -36.02
C SER A 889 21.94 4.47 -35.74
N ASP A 890 22.62 5.15 -34.81
CA ASP A 890 22.20 6.46 -34.29
C ASP A 890 23.15 7.56 -34.77
N ALA A 891 24.37 7.22 -35.17
CA ALA A 891 25.47 8.16 -35.36
C ALA A 891 25.23 9.20 -36.47
N ALA A 892 24.52 8.84 -37.55
CA ALA A 892 24.24 9.74 -38.67
C ALA A 892 23.17 10.81 -38.36
N SER A 893 22.30 10.55 -37.37
CA SER A 893 21.21 11.45 -36.98
C SER A 893 21.28 11.93 -35.54
N GLY A 894 22.23 11.41 -34.76
CA GLY A 894 22.41 11.70 -33.34
C GLY A 894 23.20 12.98 -33.08
N THR A 895 23.20 13.40 -31.82
CA THR A 895 23.91 14.60 -31.34
C THR A 895 25.43 14.44 -31.45
N ILE A 896 26.17 15.51 -31.19
CA ILE A 896 27.65 15.51 -31.19
C ILE A 896 28.20 14.60 -30.08
N ALA A 897 27.51 14.56 -28.95
CA ALA A 897 27.86 13.82 -27.75
C ALA A 897 26.63 13.70 -26.84
N TYR A 898 26.64 12.73 -25.93
CA TYR A 898 25.74 12.67 -24.78
C TYR A 898 26.31 11.75 -23.68
N TYR A 899 25.91 12.01 -22.44
CA TYR A 899 26.11 11.11 -21.31
C TYR A 899 24.87 10.25 -21.04
N LEU A 900 25.09 8.95 -20.85
CA LEU A 900 24.07 8.02 -20.37
C LEU A 900 24.41 7.56 -18.94
N PRO A 901 23.55 7.80 -17.94
CA PRO A 901 23.80 7.39 -16.57
C PRO A 901 23.89 5.86 -16.38
N SER A 902 24.64 5.46 -15.35
CA SER A 902 24.61 4.09 -14.85
C SER A 902 23.24 3.72 -14.29
N THR A 903 22.85 2.46 -14.46
CA THR A 903 21.70 1.91 -13.74
C THR A 903 22.04 1.68 -12.28
N LEU A 904 21.03 1.71 -11.40
CA LEU A 904 21.22 1.51 -9.96
C LEU A 904 21.53 0.06 -9.60
N ASP A 905 21.12 -0.89 -10.45
CA ASP A 905 21.44 -2.33 -10.32
C ASP A 905 22.83 -2.69 -10.88
N GLY A 906 23.52 -1.75 -11.53
CA GLY A 906 24.84 -1.95 -12.13
C GLY A 906 24.87 -2.69 -13.47
N SER A 907 23.71 -3.01 -14.07
CA SER A 907 23.61 -3.64 -15.39
C SER A 907 24.23 -2.80 -16.52
N ARG A 908 24.20 -1.46 -16.41
CA ARG A 908 24.82 -0.53 -17.37
C ARG A 908 25.75 0.47 -16.69
N PRO A 909 26.99 0.66 -17.16
CA PRO A 909 27.88 1.69 -16.64
C PRO A 909 27.54 3.09 -17.18
N GLY A 910 27.89 4.13 -16.42
CA GLY A 910 27.85 5.52 -16.88
C GLY A 910 28.78 5.72 -18.07
N THR A 911 28.23 6.16 -19.20
CA THR A 911 28.95 6.19 -20.48
C THR A 911 28.82 7.55 -21.16
N TYR A 912 29.96 8.19 -21.44
CA TYR A 912 30.07 9.31 -22.36
C TYR A 912 30.21 8.77 -23.79
N TYR A 913 29.18 8.99 -24.59
CA TYR A 913 29.17 8.69 -26.02
C TYR A 913 29.63 9.90 -26.83
N ALA A 914 30.68 9.73 -27.63
CA ALA A 914 31.17 10.75 -28.55
C ALA A 914 30.90 10.33 -30.00
N ASN A 915 30.29 11.20 -30.79
CA ASN A 915 29.87 10.84 -32.14
C ASN A 915 31.05 10.88 -33.13
N THR A 916 31.43 9.72 -33.65
CA THR A 916 32.54 9.56 -34.60
C THR A 916 32.10 9.64 -36.07
N HIS A 917 30.80 9.73 -36.33
CA HIS A 917 30.28 9.89 -37.69
C HIS A 917 30.80 11.20 -38.30
N GLU A 918 31.34 11.09 -39.53
CA GLU A 918 31.98 12.19 -40.24
C GLU A 918 33.00 12.98 -39.40
N ALA A 919 33.81 12.28 -38.57
CA ALA A 919 34.76 12.92 -37.66
C ALA A 919 35.66 14.00 -38.31
N SER A 920 36.05 13.82 -39.58
CA SER A 920 36.86 14.80 -40.33
C SER A 920 36.16 16.13 -40.64
N SER A 921 34.85 16.21 -40.46
CA SER A 921 34.08 17.45 -40.55
C SER A 921 33.88 18.14 -39.18
N ARG A 922 34.12 17.41 -38.07
CA ARG A 922 33.82 17.86 -36.71
C ARG A 922 34.92 18.75 -36.11
N PRO A 923 34.56 19.79 -35.33
CA PRO A 923 35.51 20.67 -34.68
C PRO A 923 36.27 19.94 -33.56
N ARG A 924 37.59 19.84 -33.69
CA ARG A 924 38.47 19.23 -32.68
C ARG A 924 38.59 20.08 -31.41
N GLN A 925 38.61 21.40 -31.58
CA GLN A 925 38.88 22.35 -30.51
C GLN A 925 37.85 22.31 -29.37
N ALA A 926 36.60 21.96 -29.65
CA ALA A 926 35.52 21.91 -28.65
C ALA A 926 35.52 20.61 -27.81
N SER A 927 36.32 19.61 -28.20
CA SER A 927 36.22 18.27 -27.64
C SER A 927 36.55 18.15 -26.17
N GLU A 928 37.49 18.94 -25.67
CA GLU A 928 37.86 18.92 -24.25
C GLU A 928 36.73 19.49 -23.40
N ALA A 929 36.14 20.61 -23.81
CA ALA A 929 34.99 21.21 -23.12
C ALA A 929 33.80 20.24 -23.07
N ILE A 930 33.48 19.59 -24.20
CA ILE A 930 32.42 18.56 -24.24
C ILE A 930 32.75 17.39 -23.32
N ALA A 931 34.00 16.91 -23.31
CA ALA A 931 34.39 15.82 -22.40
C ALA A 931 34.27 16.21 -20.92
N PHE A 932 34.62 17.44 -20.55
CA PHE A 932 34.47 17.93 -19.18
C PHE A 932 33.01 18.16 -18.79
N HIS A 933 32.16 18.53 -19.75
CA HIS A 933 30.71 18.67 -19.58
C HIS A 933 30.00 17.32 -19.37
N GLU A 934 30.25 16.35 -20.24
CA GLU A 934 29.55 15.06 -20.23
C GLU A 934 30.11 14.08 -19.19
N ALA A 935 31.41 14.16 -18.89
CA ALA A 935 32.09 13.22 -18.02
C ALA A 935 32.55 13.87 -16.70
N VAL A 936 33.84 14.20 -16.59
CA VAL A 936 34.47 14.65 -15.33
C VAL A 936 35.04 16.05 -15.54
N PRO A 937 34.69 17.04 -14.71
CA PRO A 937 33.85 16.97 -13.50
C PRO A 937 32.33 17.23 -13.73
N GLY A 938 31.82 17.11 -14.95
CA GLY A 938 30.42 17.38 -15.32
C GLY A 938 29.42 16.26 -15.00
N HIS A 939 28.57 15.88 -15.97
CA HIS A 939 27.39 15.02 -15.80
C HIS A 939 27.70 13.66 -15.16
N HIS A 940 28.71 12.93 -15.66
CA HIS A 940 29.11 11.68 -15.03
C HIS A 940 29.47 11.87 -13.56
N PHE A 941 30.24 12.90 -13.25
CA PHE A 941 30.67 13.17 -11.89
C PHE A 941 29.47 13.48 -10.99
N GLN A 942 28.60 14.41 -11.41
CA GLN A 942 27.45 14.87 -10.62
C GLN A 942 26.39 13.78 -10.42
N ILE A 943 25.99 13.08 -11.48
CA ILE A 943 24.95 12.05 -11.41
C ILE A 943 25.46 10.82 -10.64
N SER A 944 26.68 10.36 -10.93
CA SER A 944 27.24 9.20 -10.23
C SER A 944 27.50 9.50 -8.75
N PHE A 945 27.77 10.76 -8.39
CA PHE A 945 27.86 11.20 -7.00
C PHE A 945 26.50 11.07 -6.30
N ALA A 946 25.43 11.62 -6.90
CA ALA A 946 24.08 11.57 -6.33
C ALA A 946 23.60 10.12 -6.12
N GLN A 947 23.91 9.21 -7.04
CA GLN A 947 23.56 7.79 -6.93
C GLN A 947 24.16 7.10 -5.70
N GLN A 948 25.31 7.57 -5.20
CA GLN A 948 26.01 6.99 -4.04
C GLN A 948 25.48 7.49 -2.68
N LEU A 949 24.58 8.48 -2.67
CA LEU A 949 24.00 9.05 -1.46
C LEU A 949 22.83 8.19 -0.95
N THR A 950 23.13 6.97 -0.48
CA THR A 950 22.12 5.97 -0.08
C THR A 950 21.29 6.35 1.14
N ASP A 951 21.75 7.34 1.92
CA ASP A 951 21.01 7.87 3.07
C ASP A 951 19.89 8.85 2.65
N LEU A 952 19.85 9.25 1.38
CA LEU A 952 18.79 10.11 0.83
C LEU A 952 17.66 9.27 0.20
N PRO A 953 16.41 9.79 0.21
CA PRO A 953 15.30 9.19 -0.53
C PRO A 953 15.66 8.96 -2.01
N LEU A 954 15.17 7.88 -2.60
CA LEU A 954 15.48 7.52 -3.99
C LEU A 954 15.16 8.68 -4.94
N LEU A 955 14.05 9.39 -4.71
CA LEU A 955 13.69 10.60 -5.45
C LEU A 955 14.88 11.56 -5.63
N ARG A 956 15.61 11.87 -4.56
CA ARG A 956 16.73 12.84 -4.55
C ARG A 956 17.95 12.36 -5.33
N ARG A 957 18.03 11.06 -5.61
CA ARG A 957 19.16 10.40 -6.27
C ARG A 957 18.97 10.28 -7.79
N ILE A 958 17.74 10.35 -8.28
CA ILE A 958 17.42 10.12 -9.71
C ILE A 958 16.59 11.22 -10.38
N VAL A 959 15.94 12.09 -9.61
CA VAL A 959 15.17 13.20 -10.21
C VAL A 959 16.08 14.16 -10.96
N LEU A 960 15.59 14.73 -12.06
CA LEU A 960 16.33 15.67 -12.89
C LEU A 960 15.72 17.07 -12.80
N PHE A 961 16.51 18.03 -12.32
CA PHE A 961 16.24 19.46 -12.51
C PHE A 961 17.16 19.98 -13.63
N ASN A 962 16.59 20.29 -14.80
CA ASN A 962 17.33 20.66 -16.02
C ASN A 962 18.39 21.74 -15.73
N ALA A 963 18.00 22.86 -15.10
CA ALA A 963 18.92 23.94 -14.75
C ALA A 963 20.07 23.52 -13.82
N TYR A 964 19.81 22.66 -12.85
CA TYR A 964 20.85 22.20 -11.92
C TYR A 964 21.86 21.29 -12.62
N ALA A 965 21.38 20.32 -13.40
CA ALA A 965 22.24 19.39 -14.12
C ALA A 965 23.04 20.08 -15.23
N GLU A 966 22.35 20.78 -16.14
CA GLU A 966 23.00 21.44 -17.27
C GLU A 966 23.82 22.66 -16.84
N GLY A 967 23.38 23.34 -15.78
CA GLY A 967 24.15 24.40 -15.13
C GLY A 967 25.45 23.90 -14.52
N TRP A 968 25.42 22.73 -13.86
CA TRP A 968 26.62 22.09 -13.35
C TRP A 968 27.58 21.69 -14.48
N GLY A 969 27.07 21.06 -15.56
CA GLY A 969 27.88 20.72 -16.72
C GLY A 969 28.59 21.94 -17.32
N LEU A 970 27.87 23.05 -17.49
CA LEU A 970 28.44 24.29 -18.04
C LEU A 970 29.37 25.02 -17.05
N TYR A 971 29.11 24.94 -15.74
CA TYR A 971 30.03 25.40 -14.69
C TYR A 971 31.34 24.59 -14.72
N ALA A 972 31.24 23.27 -14.88
CA ALA A 972 32.38 22.35 -14.96
C ALA A 972 33.31 22.67 -16.14
N GLU A 973 32.77 23.12 -17.28
CA GLU A 973 33.58 23.56 -18.43
C GLU A 973 34.52 24.72 -18.07
N ARG A 974 34.03 25.70 -17.30
CA ARG A 974 34.82 26.87 -16.89
C ARG A 974 35.75 26.51 -15.73
N LEU A 975 35.27 25.69 -14.79
CA LEU A 975 36.08 25.13 -13.70
C LEU A 975 37.29 24.36 -14.25
N ALA A 976 37.14 23.63 -15.37
CA ALA A 976 38.25 22.93 -16.00
C ALA A 976 39.38 23.87 -16.47
N ASP A 977 39.09 25.14 -16.79
CA ASP A 977 40.12 26.16 -17.08
C ASP A 977 40.84 26.58 -15.78
N GLU A 978 40.11 26.79 -14.69
CA GLU A 978 40.68 27.06 -13.36
C GLU A 978 41.58 25.91 -12.87
N MET A 979 41.18 24.67 -13.18
CA MET A 979 41.94 23.44 -12.91
C MET A 979 43.19 23.28 -13.80
N GLY A 980 43.31 24.08 -14.86
CA GLY A 980 44.40 23.97 -15.85
C GLY A 980 44.33 22.71 -16.72
N LEU A 981 43.12 22.18 -16.98
CA LEU A 981 42.93 20.93 -17.73
C LEU A 981 42.97 21.09 -19.25
N TYR A 982 42.69 22.29 -19.76
CA TYR A 982 42.73 22.57 -21.19
C TYR A 982 44.16 22.48 -21.73
N SER A 983 44.32 21.79 -22.86
CA SER A 983 45.63 21.55 -23.47
C SER A 983 46.29 22.80 -24.05
N GLY A 984 45.56 23.91 -24.20
CA GLY A 984 46.08 25.20 -24.61
C GLY A 984 45.00 26.17 -25.09
N ASP A 985 45.42 27.35 -25.57
CA ASP A 985 44.49 28.42 -25.97
C ASP A 985 43.52 28.02 -27.11
N VAL A 986 43.87 27.05 -27.97
CA VAL A 986 42.95 26.51 -28.99
C VAL A 986 41.79 25.76 -28.34
N ALA A 987 42.06 24.93 -27.32
CA ALA A 987 41.01 24.22 -26.59
C ALA A 987 40.14 25.20 -25.78
N ARG A 988 40.74 26.26 -25.24
CA ARG A 988 40.02 27.36 -24.56
C ARG A 988 39.11 28.15 -25.50
N LEU A 989 39.51 28.36 -26.76
CA LEU A 989 38.60 28.88 -27.80
C LEU A 989 37.42 27.93 -28.07
N GLY A 990 37.64 26.62 -27.96
CA GLY A 990 36.59 25.60 -28.03
C GLY A 990 35.61 25.64 -26.86
N MET A 991 36.11 25.82 -25.63
CA MET A 991 35.26 26.10 -24.47
C MET A 991 34.42 27.36 -24.68
N LEU A 992 35.05 28.47 -25.08
CA LEU A 992 34.33 29.73 -25.31
C LEU A 992 33.28 29.60 -26.44
N MET A 993 33.53 28.73 -27.44
CA MET A 993 32.56 28.35 -28.46
C MET A 993 31.34 27.63 -27.88
N GLN A 994 31.53 26.66 -26.97
CA GLN A 994 30.40 26.02 -26.29
C GLN A 994 29.66 27.03 -25.40
N GLU A 995 30.38 27.89 -24.70
CA GLU A 995 29.82 28.86 -23.77
C GLU A 995 28.99 29.95 -24.46
N SER A 996 29.52 30.56 -25.53
CA SER A 996 28.81 31.59 -26.30
C SER A 996 27.58 31.06 -27.00
N MET A 997 27.59 29.78 -27.37
CA MET A 997 26.39 29.09 -27.84
C MET A 997 25.30 29.02 -26.76
N ARG A 998 25.65 28.65 -25.51
CA ARG A 998 24.68 28.62 -24.39
C ARG A 998 24.25 30.03 -23.95
N ALA A 999 25.09 31.05 -24.10
CA ALA A 999 24.66 32.44 -23.93
C ALA A 999 23.67 32.84 -25.03
N GLY A 1000 23.95 32.45 -26.28
CA GLY A 1000 23.07 32.64 -27.43
C GLY A 1000 21.71 31.97 -27.26
N ARG A 1001 21.64 30.79 -26.62
CA ARG A 1001 20.38 30.09 -26.27
C ARG A 1001 19.42 30.98 -25.49
N LEU A 1002 19.92 31.75 -24.51
CA LEU A 1002 19.08 32.71 -23.77
C LEU A 1002 18.42 33.72 -24.70
N VAL A 1003 19.17 34.23 -25.67
CA VAL A 1003 18.71 35.27 -26.60
C VAL A 1003 17.70 34.70 -27.60
N VAL A 1004 18.02 33.57 -28.25
CA VAL A 1004 17.19 33.05 -29.34
C VAL A 1004 15.94 32.32 -28.87
N ASP A 1005 15.99 31.61 -27.73
CA ASP A 1005 14.82 30.93 -27.17
C ASP A 1005 13.78 31.96 -26.73
N THR A 1006 14.19 32.94 -25.90
CA THR A 1006 13.31 34.06 -25.50
C THR A 1006 12.92 34.95 -26.68
N GLY A 1007 13.82 35.13 -27.64
CA GLY A 1007 13.59 35.86 -28.87
C GLY A 1007 12.41 35.28 -29.63
N MET A 1008 12.44 33.97 -29.90
CA MET A 1008 11.37 33.28 -30.61
C MET A 1008 10.09 33.19 -29.78
N HIS A 1009 10.20 32.77 -28.51
CA HIS A 1009 9.05 32.38 -27.71
C HIS A 1009 8.39 33.53 -26.94
N ALA A 1010 9.02 34.69 -26.78
CA ALA A 1010 8.43 35.84 -26.09
C ALA A 1010 8.52 37.15 -26.88
N LEU A 1011 9.57 37.35 -27.67
CA LEU A 1011 9.83 38.65 -28.34
C LEU A 1011 9.47 38.66 -29.83
N GLY A 1012 8.88 37.57 -30.34
CA GLY A 1012 8.35 37.50 -31.71
C GLY A 1012 9.41 37.39 -32.81
N TRP A 1013 10.61 36.87 -32.50
CA TRP A 1013 11.60 36.59 -33.53
C TRP A 1013 11.16 35.44 -34.43
N SER A 1014 11.37 35.62 -35.73
CA SER A 1014 11.32 34.53 -36.71
C SER A 1014 12.47 33.54 -36.53
N ARG A 1015 12.30 32.34 -37.07
CA ARG A 1015 13.36 31.33 -37.16
C ARG A 1015 14.63 31.90 -37.80
N GLN A 1016 14.47 32.68 -38.88
CA GLN A 1016 15.62 33.22 -39.61
C GLN A 1016 16.39 34.28 -38.81
N GLN A 1017 15.69 35.13 -38.05
CA GLN A 1017 16.34 36.09 -37.15
C GLN A 1017 17.18 35.38 -36.07
N ALA A 1018 16.65 34.29 -35.50
CA ALA A 1018 17.38 33.49 -34.52
C ALA A 1018 18.64 32.84 -35.12
N VAL A 1019 18.54 32.29 -36.35
CA VAL A 1019 19.69 31.73 -37.08
C VAL A 1019 20.74 32.79 -37.37
N ASP A 1020 20.33 33.93 -37.92
CA ASP A 1020 21.26 35.00 -38.32
C ASP A 1020 21.97 35.59 -37.09
N TYR A 1021 21.25 35.75 -35.98
CA TYR A 1021 21.84 36.19 -34.71
C TYR A 1021 22.98 35.27 -34.26
N LEU A 1022 22.75 33.94 -34.21
CA LEU A 1022 23.81 33.00 -33.80
C LEU A 1022 24.96 32.92 -34.80
N VAL A 1023 24.70 33.05 -36.10
CA VAL A 1023 25.74 33.08 -37.14
C VAL A 1023 26.64 34.31 -36.99
N GLU A 1024 26.07 35.45 -36.62
CA GLU A 1024 26.82 36.68 -36.41
C GLU A 1024 27.65 36.63 -35.11
N HIS A 1025 27.11 36.04 -34.04
CA HIS A 1025 27.65 36.18 -32.68
C HIS A 1025 28.39 34.95 -32.14
N THR A 1026 28.38 33.80 -32.84
CA THR A 1026 29.04 32.57 -32.38
C THR A 1026 29.84 31.89 -33.51
N PRO A 1027 30.95 31.19 -33.21
CA PRO A 1027 31.76 30.52 -34.23
C PRO A 1027 31.22 29.15 -34.68
N MET A 1028 29.98 28.79 -34.34
CA MET A 1028 29.36 27.55 -34.82
C MET A 1028 29.12 27.59 -36.34
N VAL A 1029 29.08 26.42 -36.96
CA VAL A 1029 28.73 26.30 -38.39
C VAL A 1029 27.22 26.47 -38.58
N ARG A 1030 26.82 27.10 -39.69
CA ARG A 1030 25.41 27.44 -39.94
C ARG A 1030 24.47 26.23 -39.87
N LEU A 1031 24.90 25.08 -40.39
CA LEU A 1031 24.08 23.86 -40.38
C LEU A 1031 23.75 23.39 -38.96
N GLU A 1032 24.71 23.44 -38.03
CA GLU A 1032 24.49 23.10 -36.62
C GLU A 1032 23.58 24.14 -35.94
N ILE A 1033 23.77 25.43 -36.26
CA ILE A 1033 22.90 26.50 -35.75
C ILE A 1033 21.45 26.29 -36.18
N GLU A 1034 21.21 25.99 -37.46
CA GLU A 1034 19.86 25.75 -37.98
C GLU A 1034 19.19 24.57 -37.27
N ALA A 1035 19.91 23.47 -37.03
CA ALA A 1035 19.40 22.32 -36.28
C ALA A 1035 19.08 22.66 -34.81
N GLU A 1036 19.95 23.44 -34.15
CA GLU A 1036 19.71 23.88 -32.77
C GLU A 1036 18.54 24.86 -32.66
N ILE A 1037 18.37 25.80 -33.59
CA ILE A 1037 17.19 26.68 -33.62
C ILE A 1037 15.90 25.87 -33.77
N ASP A 1038 15.92 24.84 -34.62
CA ASP A 1038 14.77 23.95 -34.78
C ASP A 1038 14.46 23.19 -33.49
N ARG A 1039 15.50 22.75 -32.77
CA ARG A 1039 15.38 22.14 -31.44
C ARG A 1039 14.77 23.09 -30.42
N TYR A 1040 15.23 24.34 -30.36
CA TYR A 1040 14.73 25.34 -29.39
C TYR A 1040 13.26 25.66 -29.67
N ALA A 1041 12.91 25.85 -30.93
CA ALA A 1041 11.52 26.09 -31.33
C ALA A 1041 10.59 24.93 -30.94
N ALA A 1042 11.10 23.68 -30.94
CA ALA A 1042 10.35 22.48 -30.60
C ALA A 1042 10.30 22.15 -29.09
N ASN A 1043 11.24 22.68 -28.30
CA ASN A 1043 11.32 22.46 -26.87
C ASN A 1043 11.55 23.78 -26.11
N PRO A 1044 10.52 24.65 -26.06
CA PRO A 1044 10.65 26.02 -25.57
C PRO A 1044 11.10 26.04 -24.10
N GLY A 1045 12.11 26.84 -23.79
CA GLY A 1045 12.57 27.07 -22.41
C GLY A 1045 13.66 26.10 -21.94
N GLN A 1046 13.75 24.88 -22.49
CA GLN A 1046 14.76 23.90 -22.06
C GLN A 1046 16.19 24.42 -22.26
N ALA A 1047 16.42 25.15 -23.37
CA ALA A 1047 17.71 25.71 -23.73
C ALA A 1047 18.22 26.77 -22.73
N LEU A 1048 17.32 27.32 -21.90
CA LEU A 1048 17.64 28.33 -20.90
C LEU A 1048 18.34 27.73 -19.68
N GLY A 1049 18.02 26.47 -19.34
CA GLY A 1049 18.50 25.78 -18.13
C GLY A 1049 20.03 25.79 -18.00
N TYR A 1050 20.75 25.57 -19.11
CA TYR A 1050 22.22 25.56 -19.16
C TYR A 1050 22.83 26.83 -18.57
N MET A 1051 22.51 27.98 -19.16
CA MET A 1051 23.17 29.23 -18.78
C MET A 1051 22.61 29.80 -17.49
N VAL A 1052 21.30 29.68 -17.25
CA VAL A 1052 20.70 30.11 -15.98
C VAL A 1052 21.30 29.32 -14.81
N GLY A 1053 21.40 28.00 -14.96
CA GLY A 1053 21.99 27.14 -13.94
C GLY A 1053 23.42 27.49 -13.61
N ARG A 1054 24.29 27.67 -14.62
CA ARG A 1054 25.67 28.09 -14.39
C ARG A 1054 25.72 29.43 -13.65
N LEU A 1055 24.97 30.42 -14.14
CA LEU A 1055 24.98 31.76 -13.57
C LEU A 1055 24.55 31.77 -12.10
N GLU A 1056 23.55 30.96 -11.73
CA GLU A 1056 23.15 30.83 -10.33
C GLU A 1056 24.23 30.15 -9.49
N ILE A 1057 24.87 29.08 -9.98
CA ILE A 1057 25.99 28.41 -9.29
C ILE A 1057 27.17 29.40 -9.09
N GLU A 1058 27.53 30.16 -10.13
CA GLU A 1058 28.57 31.17 -10.06
C GLU A 1058 28.19 32.33 -9.13
N ARG A 1059 26.93 32.75 -9.12
CA ARG A 1059 26.42 33.79 -8.22
C ARG A 1059 26.59 33.36 -6.75
N VAL A 1060 26.10 32.18 -6.39
CA VAL A 1060 26.18 31.68 -5.01
C VAL A 1060 27.63 31.40 -4.60
N ARG A 1061 28.48 30.93 -5.52
CA ARG A 1061 29.93 30.80 -5.30
C ARG A 1061 30.56 32.16 -5.00
N GLY A 1062 30.34 33.16 -5.84
CA GLY A 1062 30.93 34.49 -5.70
C GLY A 1062 30.41 35.26 -4.48
N GLU A 1063 29.19 35.00 -4.03
CA GLU A 1063 28.67 35.48 -2.74
C GLU A 1063 29.39 34.83 -1.56
N ALA A 1064 29.56 33.50 -1.59
CA ALA A 1064 30.28 32.78 -0.55
C ALA A 1064 31.78 33.19 -0.46
N GLU A 1065 32.46 33.33 -1.61
CA GLU A 1065 33.84 33.82 -1.69
C GLU A 1065 33.98 35.21 -1.03
N ARG A 1066 33.06 36.14 -1.35
CA ARG A 1066 33.06 37.49 -0.74
C ARG A 1066 32.76 37.45 0.76
N ALA A 1067 31.86 36.58 1.20
CA ALA A 1067 31.43 36.50 2.60
C ALA A 1067 32.45 35.80 3.52
N LEU A 1068 33.21 34.83 2.99
CA LEU A 1068 34.17 34.05 3.77
C LEU A 1068 35.61 34.56 3.62
N GLY A 1069 35.95 35.25 2.53
CA GLY A 1069 37.29 35.76 2.24
C GLY A 1069 38.31 34.63 2.21
N ASP A 1070 39.43 34.80 2.92
CA ASP A 1070 40.51 33.79 3.02
C ASP A 1070 40.06 32.44 3.62
N ARG A 1071 38.85 32.36 4.20
CA ARG A 1071 38.28 31.12 4.75
C ARG A 1071 37.48 30.30 3.74
N PHE A 1072 37.22 30.85 2.56
CA PHE A 1072 36.53 30.12 1.51
C PHE A 1072 37.41 28.95 1.01
N ASP A 1073 36.88 27.73 1.05
CA ASP A 1073 37.48 26.57 0.39
C ASP A 1073 36.54 26.11 -0.72
N LEU A 1074 37.04 26.15 -1.97
CA LEU A 1074 36.27 25.76 -3.15
C LEU A 1074 35.83 24.29 -3.10
N ARG A 1075 36.64 23.41 -2.49
CA ARG A 1075 36.30 21.99 -2.36
C ARG A 1075 35.12 21.78 -1.43
N GLU A 1076 35.02 22.59 -0.37
CA GLU A 1076 33.87 22.58 0.53
C GLU A 1076 32.62 23.12 -0.18
N PHE A 1077 32.76 24.19 -0.97
CA PHE A 1077 31.65 24.70 -1.79
C PHE A 1077 31.11 23.62 -2.74
N HIS A 1078 31.98 22.92 -3.47
CA HIS A 1078 31.56 21.80 -4.34
C HIS A 1078 30.89 20.67 -3.56
N ASP A 1079 31.40 20.33 -2.37
CA ASP A 1079 30.79 19.32 -1.52
C ASP A 1079 29.38 19.75 -1.09
N VAL A 1080 29.18 21.01 -0.72
CA VAL A 1080 27.84 21.56 -0.40
C VAL A 1080 26.89 21.47 -1.59
N VAL A 1081 27.34 21.79 -2.80
CA VAL A 1081 26.46 21.71 -3.99
C VAL A 1081 26.06 20.28 -4.32
N LEU A 1082 26.99 19.31 -4.24
CA LEU A 1082 26.77 17.93 -4.72
C LEU A 1082 26.21 16.95 -3.68
N SER A 1083 26.37 17.21 -2.38
CA SER A 1083 26.15 16.22 -1.32
C SER A 1083 24.71 15.98 -0.91
N HIS A 1084 23.79 16.67 -1.56
CA HIS A 1084 22.37 16.61 -1.26
C HIS A 1084 21.59 16.12 -2.48
N GLY A 1085 22.22 15.41 -3.43
CA GLY A 1085 21.55 14.90 -4.63
C GLY A 1085 21.04 16.01 -5.55
N ALA A 1086 19.99 15.72 -6.32
CA ALA A 1086 19.41 16.66 -7.27
C ALA A 1086 18.51 17.69 -6.60
N LEU A 1087 18.80 18.98 -6.79
CA LEU A 1087 18.15 20.12 -6.14
C LEU A 1087 17.60 21.11 -7.18
N PRO A 1088 16.48 21.82 -6.89
CA PRO A 1088 16.17 23.06 -7.59
C PRO A 1088 17.19 24.15 -7.21
N LEU A 1089 17.46 25.11 -8.11
CA LEU A 1089 18.48 26.14 -7.87
C LEU A 1089 18.19 27.01 -6.63
N SER A 1090 16.91 27.24 -6.32
CA SER A 1090 16.48 27.96 -5.11
C SER A 1090 16.92 27.28 -3.81
N ALA A 1091 16.95 25.94 -3.79
CA ALA A 1091 17.41 25.19 -2.64
C ALA A 1091 18.95 25.20 -2.53
N VAL A 1092 19.67 25.24 -3.66
CA VAL A 1092 21.14 25.41 -3.68
C VAL A 1092 21.55 26.74 -3.06
N ASP A 1093 20.88 27.84 -3.40
CA ASP A 1093 21.11 29.17 -2.82
C ASP A 1093 20.93 29.17 -1.29
N THR A 1094 19.81 28.60 -0.83
CA THR A 1094 19.52 28.47 0.61
C THR A 1094 20.59 27.65 1.33
N LEU A 1095 21.02 26.54 0.72
CA LEU A 1095 22.00 25.63 1.29
C LEU A 1095 23.38 26.29 1.42
N VAL A 1096 23.85 26.95 0.36
CA VAL A 1096 25.13 27.68 0.38
C VAL A 1096 25.09 28.80 1.41
N GLY A 1097 23.99 29.55 1.51
CA GLY A 1097 23.80 30.59 2.52
C GLY A 1097 23.91 30.05 3.95
N LYS A 1098 23.29 28.89 4.24
CA LYS A 1098 23.39 28.22 5.56
C LYS A 1098 24.84 27.78 5.86
N TRP A 1099 25.54 27.21 4.89
CA TRP A 1099 26.94 26.82 5.05
C TRP A 1099 27.84 28.03 5.35
N VAL A 1100 27.67 29.14 4.62
CA VAL A 1100 28.40 30.39 4.85
C VAL A 1100 28.16 30.92 6.27
N ALA A 1101 26.90 30.97 6.72
CA ALA A 1101 26.55 31.42 8.07
C ALA A 1101 27.22 30.56 9.15
N ALA A 1102 27.15 29.23 9.03
CA ALA A 1102 27.79 28.30 9.96
C ALA A 1102 29.32 28.50 10.03
N ARG A 1103 29.97 28.76 8.89
CA ARG A 1103 31.42 29.06 8.84
C ARG A 1103 31.78 30.42 9.46
N GLN A 1104 30.90 31.39 9.34
CA GLN A 1104 31.07 32.69 10.00
C GLN A 1104 30.97 32.57 11.52
N GLU A 1105 29.99 31.83 12.03
CA GLU A 1105 29.80 31.58 13.47
C GLU A 1105 30.95 30.79 14.09
N ALA A 1106 31.42 29.74 13.42
CA ALA A 1106 32.55 28.92 13.88
C ALA A 1106 33.87 29.70 14.01
N SER A 1107 33.97 30.89 13.42
CA SER A 1107 35.13 31.78 13.55
C SER A 1107 34.94 32.91 14.58
N ALA A 1108 33.73 33.09 15.10
CA ALA A 1108 33.40 34.10 16.10
C ALA A 1108 33.46 33.56 17.54
N GLY A 1109 33.41 32.23 17.70
CA GLY A 1109 33.71 31.50 18.95
C GLY A 1109 35.13 30.97 18.97
#